data_AF-A0A3B9FPV6-F1
#
_entry.id   AF-A0A3B9FPV6-F1
#
_cell.length_a   1.000
_cell.length_b   1.000
_cell.length_c   1.000
_cell.angle_alpha   90.00
_cell.angle_beta   90.00
_cell.angle_gamma   90.00
#
_symmetry.space_group_name_H-M   'P 1'
#
loop_
_entity.id
_entity.type
_entity.pdbx_description
1 polymer ?
#
loop_
_entity_poly.entity_id
_entity_poly.type
_entity_poly.pdbx_seq_one_letter_code
_entity_poly.pdbx_strand_id
1 'polypeptide(L)'
;EMERRHPKAKIVLLSPIAVEKLPNPHYPDQDKRNAELRKYVDAMEDVGKERKIVFVDLFALTLKAYAREREPLTDNGIHLNNLGHSIVSAHLSVKLLGESAYAKLARKRVDEVARAVSRKAGYVATIVRPVNTVLYFGVRGRAHEYNAEMPRYHALVAKADGVTHAMCSDASLAWDESPLTLEPMIKREPVELPSPEKMLENFKVADGYEVNLFASEREFPELRNPEQIAFDEQGRLWVVTMPSFPSTIPGDVPHDKIIILEDTDRDGKADESTVFADRLNVPDGLAFHKDGVIISHQPRLVFMKDSDGDGKADLRKEILRGIDVTDAHHGGMIAMGPMGNVMFCDGVFHRSQLETPYGVTRGVDATTYRFDLRKGSVEREYQTLTPNPWKVTWDRWGNLFQMYGDGFVQDSHAIPWTPFGVYHPFRRAISIAYGKGSAAAVISSPNFPDEYQQGMASAVLLRKCFVSISKHRADGAYFKGSDRLDLLSSPDQLFRPVDIAFGLDGGMYVSDFCSRIIGHAQNSMRDPRWDPQCGRIWRITFKGKPVAKDWPKIEGANTDELLELLKHPQDLVRDHARRKLRHTEGIVSFLDSWLEKNREDESILESLWILQDQGEVRQSLLAHLLKSEDYRIRAAATHLIRFQADQLEQPKAILRKMAKDGHPRVRTEVIHVVSHLQRKDPTYASLLGQVTVQGDKALQTILQDASYGAYSGKGPEVPVMERPEAGKLSHWLLKEGESTERPFVFGSKAGSLGTMRTFVRSPAKKRAILSIKHSYVKVSLNGVPVISSANWWSSEWNVQVELKPGLNQIESRYVPGRGARGYAPVYLFDPLGQAFAGLEVSKDEASLKAMAKTYDAENGMSEGEIRILAVPNQLAFTPSEVRVKAGQRLKVVFDNPDHQIHNLVIVRPGTENEVGLLADQMLQDADAYVRGFVPDTDKVIWATPLVNANKKVTLDFTAPKESGRYPFLCTFPGHWRVMKGMLVVK
;
A
#
# COMPACT_ATOMS: atom_id res chain seq x y z
N GLU A 1 18.71 9.35 30.78
CA GLU A 1 17.90 8.15 31.04
C GLU A 1 18.74 6.86 31.17
N MET A 2 19.61 6.54 30.20
CA MET A 2 20.50 5.37 30.28
C MET A 2 21.39 5.37 31.53
N GLU A 3 22.07 6.46 31.84
CA GLU A 3 22.87 6.58 33.08
C GLU A 3 22.04 6.37 34.36
N ARG A 4 20.77 6.81 34.33
CA ARG A 4 19.84 6.67 35.45
C ARG A 4 19.39 5.22 35.65
N ARG A 5 19.06 4.50 34.58
CA ARG A 5 18.54 3.12 34.64
C ARG A 5 19.64 2.05 34.63
N HIS A 6 20.75 2.34 33.97
CA HIS A 6 21.85 1.40 33.72
C HIS A 6 23.20 2.13 33.89
N PRO A 7 23.58 2.53 35.11
CA PRO A 7 24.78 3.34 35.36
C PRO A 7 26.10 2.66 34.94
N LYS A 8 26.09 1.35 34.72
CA LYS A 8 27.24 0.57 34.24
C LYS A 8 27.23 0.31 32.73
N ALA A 9 26.20 0.72 32.00
CA ALA A 9 26.10 0.50 30.57
C ALA A 9 27.10 1.39 29.82
N LYS A 10 27.76 0.81 28.83
CA LYS A 10 28.56 1.55 27.85
C LYS A 10 27.71 1.81 26.61
N ILE A 11 27.72 3.04 26.11
CA ILE A 11 27.09 3.36 24.83
C ILE A 11 28.14 3.15 23.73
N VAL A 12 27.74 2.48 22.65
CA VAL A 12 28.56 2.28 21.46
C VAL A 12 27.73 2.73 20.26
N LEU A 13 28.30 3.60 19.44
CA LEU A 13 27.74 3.99 18.15
C LEU A 13 28.32 3.10 17.06
N LEU A 14 27.45 2.41 16.34
CA LEU A 14 27.80 1.63 15.17
C LEU A 14 27.37 2.42 13.94
N SER A 15 28.28 2.69 13.01
CA SER A 15 27.87 3.28 11.74
C SER A 15 27.01 2.30 10.94
N PRO A 16 26.25 2.77 9.93
CA PRO A 16 25.74 1.90 8.88
C PRO A 16 26.86 1.12 8.20
N ILE A 17 26.55 -0.02 7.59
CA ILE A 17 27.44 -0.69 6.64
C ILE A 17 27.49 0.09 5.31
N ALA A 18 28.51 -0.16 4.50
CA ALA A 18 28.49 0.25 3.10
C ALA A 18 27.46 -0.60 2.33
N VAL A 19 26.92 -0.06 1.24
CA VAL A 19 26.15 -0.86 0.27
C VAL A 19 27.13 -1.67 -0.55
N GLU A 20 26.84 -2.96 -0.75
CA GLU A 20 27.64 -3.87 -1.58
C GLU A 20 27.24 -3.81 -3.06
N LYS A 21 28.20 -3.99 -3.98
CA LYS A 21 27.91 -4.14 -5.41
C LYS A 21 27.51 -5.58 -5.69
N LEU A 22 26.26 -5.79 -6.09
CA LEU A 22 25.79 -7.12 -6.51
C LEU A 22 25.57 -7.16 -8.02
N PRO A 23 25.67 -8.34 -8.66
CA PRO A 23 25.45 -8.52 -10.09
C PRO A 23 23.95 -8.47 -10.47
N ASN A 24 23.17 -7.60 -9.83
CA ASN A 24 21.78 -7.34 -10.18
C ASN A 24 21.68 -5.94 -10.81
N PRO A 25 21.40 -5.83 -12.12
CA PRO A 25 21.40 -4.54 -12.83
C PRO A 25 20.26 -3.62 -12.38
N HIS A 26 19.27 -4.13 -11.65
CA HIS A 26 18.18 -3.32 -11.15
C HIS A 26 18.53 -2.57 -9.87
N TYR A 27 19.47 -3.05 -9.06
CA TYR A 27 19.78 -2.46 -7.76
C TYR A 27 20.30 -1.01 -7.86
N PRO A 28 20.12 -0.20 -6.80
CA PRO A 28 20.53 1.20 -6.80
C PRO A 28 22.03 1.37 -7.11
N ASP A 29 22.36 2.56 -7.64
CA ASP A 29 23.75 2.99 -7.80
C ASP A 29 24.47 3.03 -6.44
N GLN A 30 25.35 2.05 -6.25
CA GLN A 30 26.08 1.82 -5.02
C GLN A 30 27.08 2.94 -4.72
N ASP A 31 27.74 3.50 -5.74
CA ASP A 31 28.74 4.57 -5.55
C ASP A 31 28.06 5.84 -5.05
N LYS A 32 26.95 6.22 -5.69
CA LYS A 32 26.10 7.32 -5.22
C LYS A 32 25.62 7.08 -3.80
N ARG A 33 25.13 5.87 -3.50
CA ARG A 33 24.57 5.56 -2.18
C ARG A 33 25.63 5.55 -1.08
N ASN A 34 26.81 5.03 -1.36
CA ASN A 34 27.93 5.03 -0.42
C ASN A 34 28.48 6.44 -0.17
N ALA A 35 28.48 7.31 -1.18
CA ALA A 35 28.83 8.72 -1.00
C ALA A 35 27.83 9.46 -0.09
N GLU A 36 26.53 9.14 -0.15
CA GLU A 36 25.52 9.65 0.78
C GLU A 36 25.73 9.11 2.19
N LEU A 37 25.90 7.79 2.34
CA LEU A 37 26.09 7.13 3.64
C LEU A 37 27.32 7.64 4.37
N ARG A 38 28.44 7.86 3.66
CA ARG A 38 29.67 8.41 4.26
C ARG A 38 29.43 9.69 5.05
N LYS A 39 28.57 10.58 4.56
CA LYS A 39 28.21 11.84 5.26
C LYS A 39 27.54 11.58 6.62
N TYR A 40 26.72 10.54 6.71
CA TYR A 40 26.12 10.12 7.99
C TYR A 40 27.16 9.50 8.92
N VAL A 41 28.06 8.68 8.36
CA VAL A 41 29.15 8.05 9.13
C VAL A 41 30.08 9.12 9.73
N ASP A 42 30.45 10.14 8.94
CA ASP A 42 31.26 11.28 9.40
C ASP A 42 30.57 12.01 10.57
N ALA A 43 29.28 12.35 10.41
CA ALA A 43 28.51 13.02 11.46
C ALA A 43 28.39 12.17 12.73
N MET A 44 28.22 10.84 12.59
CA MET A 44 28.17 9.92 13.75
C MET A 44 29.51 9.83 14.45
N GLU A 45 30.61 9.83 13.70
CA GLU A 45 31.96 9.83 14.25
C GLU A 45 32.25 11.12 15.05
N ASP A 46 31.87 12.28 14.50
CA ASP A 46 32.02 13.57 15.16
C ASP A 46 31.22 13.64 16.46
N VAL A 47 29.96 13.17 16.45
CA VAL A 47 29.15 13.06 17.67
C VAL A 47 29.79 12.10 18.68
N GLY A 48 30.33 10.97 18.21
CA GLY A 48 31.05 10.02 19.05
C GLY A 48 32.24 10.67 19.75
N LYS A 49 33.05 11.45 19.02
CA LYS A 49 34.20 12.19 19.57
C LYS A 49 33.75 13.26 20.58
N GLU A 50 32.80 14.11 20.20
CA GLU A 50 32.28 15.19 21.05
C GLU A 50 31.73 14.66 22.38
N ARG A 51 30.94 13.58 22.29
CA ARG A 51 30.26 12.97 23.44
C ARG A 51 31.09 11.92 24.17
N LYS A 52 32.32 11.65 23.72
CA LYS A 52 33.21 10.61 24.24
C LYS A 52 32.54 9.22 24.25
N ILE A 53 31.75 8.94 23.22
CA ILE A 53 31.08 7.65 23.01
C ILE A 53 31.94 6.81 22.07
N VAL A 54 32.07 5.51 22.36
CA VAL A 54 32.82 4.59 21.49
C VAL A 54 32.13 4.53 20.13
N PHE A 55 32.87 4.80 19.07
CA PHE A 55 32.39 4.71 17.69
C PHE A 55 33.08 3.57 16.95
N VAL A 56 32.31 2.75 16.23
CA VAL A 56 32.81 1.68 15.37
C VAL A 56 32.32 1.92 13.94
N ASP A 57 33.27 2.18 13.04
CA ASP A 57 33.02 2.41 11.62
C ASP A 57 32.84 1.07 10.87
N LEU A 58 31.60 0.61 10.80
CA LEU A 58 31.20 -0.56 10.01
C LEU A 58 31.20 -0.28 8.51
N PHE A 59 31.07 0.98 8.08
CA PHE A 59 31.07 1.36 6.68
C PHE A 59 32.45 1.10 6.06
N ALA A 60 33.50 1.63 6.67
CA ALA A 60 34.87 1.42 6.20
C ALA A 60 35.30 -0.04 6.29
N LEU A 61 34.84 -0.76 7.33
CA LEU A 61 35.06 -2.21 7.47
C LEU A 61 34.47 -2.98 6.29
N THR A 62 33.17 -2.80 6.06
CA THR A 62 32.44 -3.57 5.05
C THR A 62 32.88 -3.22 3.63
N LEU A 63 33.16 -1.94 3.35
CA LEU A 63 33.71 -1.52 2.06
C LEU A 63 35.03 -2.23 1.72
N LYS A 64 35.92 -2.40 2.72
CA LYS A 64 37.16 -3.18 2.54
C LYS A 64 36.89 -4.67 2.38
N ALA A 65 35.90 -5.19 3.09
CA ALA A 65 35.54 -6.61 3.00
C ALA A 65 34.98 -6.95 1.61
N TYR A 66 34.12 -6.12 1.04
CA TYR A 66 33.57 -6.31 -0.32
C TYR A 66 34.66 -6.36 -1.41
N ALA A 67 35.77 -5.65 -1.22
CA ALA A 67 36.89 -5.67 -2.16
C ALA A 67 37.78 -6.93 -2.04
N ARG A 68 37.67 -7.66 -0.91
CA ARG A 68 38.53 -8.82 -0.59
C ARG A 68 37.82 -10.14 -0.78
N GLU A 69 36.57 -10.21 -0.33
CA GLU A 69 35.77 -11.44 -0.36
C GLU A 69 35.26 -11.71 -1.79
N ARG A 70 35.26 -12.98 -2.18
CA ARG A 70 34.73 -13.39 -3.50
C ARG A 70 33.22 -13.60 -3.47
N GLU A 71 32.73 -14.09 -2.33
CA GLU A 71 31.31 -14.31 -2.10
C GLU A 71 30.65 -13.01 -1.62
N PRO A 72 29.42 -12.72 -2.09
CA PRO A 72 28.63 -11.63 -1.54
C PRO A 72 28.50 -11.72 -0.01
N LEU A 73 28.55 -10.57 0.65
CA LEU A 73 28.37 -10.45 2.10
C LEU A 73 26.96 -9.99 2.48
N THR A 74 26.16 -9.60 1.50
CA THR A 74 24.78 -9.15 1.64
C THR A 74 23.86 -9.89 0.69
N ASP A 75 22.58 -10.02 1.06
CA ASP A 75 21.55 -10.64 0.22
C ASP A 75 21.02 -9.70 -0.88
N ASN A 76 21.06 -8.39 -0.63
CA ASN A 76 20.44 -7.39 -1.49
C ASN A 76 21.18 -6.04 -1.48
N GLY A 77 22.47 -6.05 -1.12
CA GLY A 77 23.31 -4.86 -1.02
C GLY A 77 23.30 -4.21 0.36
N ILE A 78 22.26 -4.43 1.19
CA ILE A 78 22.08 -3.74 2.48
C ILE A 78 21.85 -4.66 3.69
N HIS A 79 21.35 -5.87 3.49
CA HIS A 79 21.16 -6.85 4.56
C HIS A 79 22.29 -7.87 4.55
N LEU A 80 23.05 -7.94 5.64
CA LEU A 80 24.14 -8.92 5.79
C LEU A 80 23.59 -10.34 5.73
N ASN A 81 24.27 -11.21 4.99
CA ASN A 81 24.07 -12.66 5.08
C ASN A 81 24.92 -13.24 6.23
N ASN A 82 24.96 -14.58 6.36
CA ASN A 82 25.72 -15.24 7.42
C ASN A 82 27.21 -14.86 7.41
N LEU A 83 27.85 -14.82 6.23
CA LEU A 83 29.27 -14.46 6.10
C LEU A 83 29.52 -12.99 6.48
N GLY A 84 28.66 -12.08 6.00
CA GLY A 84 28.71 -10.67 6.37
C GLY A 84 28.55 -10.45 7.89
N HIS A 85 27.61 -11.16 8.52
CA HIS A 85 27.43 -11.15 9.97
C HIS A 85 28.66 -11.70 10.72
N SER A 86 29.31 -12.75 10.23
CA SER A 86 30.55 -13.28 10.83
C SER A 86 31.69 -12.26 10.80
N ILE A 87 31.87 -11.54 9.69
CA ILE A 87 32.91 -10.51 9.55
C ILE A 87 32.63 -9.31 10.47
N VAL A 88 31.40 -8.81 10.47
CA VAL A 88 31.00 -7.67 11.31
C VAL A 88 31.10 -8.03 12.80
N SER A 89 30.59 -9.20 13.20
CA SER A 89 30.65 -9.65 14.60
C SER A 89 32.09 -9.88 15.10
N ALA A 90 32.98 -10.39 14.24
CA ALA A 90 34.40 -10.52 14.53
C ALA A 90 35.03 -9.15 14.83
N HIS A 91 34.78 -8.16 13.96
CA HIS A 91 35.31 -6.81 14.14
C HIS A 91 34.78 -6.15 15.42
N LEU A 92 33.47 -6.24 15.66
CA LEU A 92 32.83 -5.72 16.87
C LEU A 92 33.43 -6.35 18.13
N SER A 93 33.63 -7.67 18.14
CA SER A 93 34.20 -8.38 19.29
C SER A 93 35.59 -7.88 19.63
N VAL A 94 36.46 -7.71 18.62
CA VAL A 94 37.81 -7.17 18.82
C VAL A 94 37.77 -5.72 19.32
N LYS A 95 36.92 -4.87 18.74
CA LYS A 95 36.82 -3.45 19.13
C LYS A 95 36.29 -3.25 20.55
N LEU A 96 35.38 -4.12 21.00
CA LEU A 96 34.73 -3.99 22.30
C LEU A 96 35.45 -4.74 23.42
N LEU A 97 36.05 -5.89 23.13
CA LEU A 97 36.64 -6.80 24.12
C LEU A 97 38.17 -6.89 24.04
N GLY A 98 38.77 -6.44 22.94
CA GLY A 98 40.21 -6.56 22.65
C GLY A 98 40.60 -7.89 21.99
N GLU A 99 41.75 -7.89 21.31
CA GLU A 99 42.24 -9.05 20.55
C GLU A 99 42.49 -10.28 21.42
N SER A 100 43.04 -10.11 22.62
CA SER A 100 43.32 -11.23 23.53
C SER A 100 42.05 -11.97 23.96
N ALA A 101 40.97 -11.23 24.26
CA ALA A 101 39.69 -11.84 24.61
C ALA A 101 39.08 -12.59 23.41
N TYR A 102 39.13 -11.98 22.22
CA TYR A 102 38.64 -12.59 20.99
C TYR A 102 39.44 -13.84 20.59
N ALA A 103 40.75 -13.85 20.81
CA ALA A 103 41.62 -14.99 20.53
C ALA A 103 41.31 -16.21 21.43
N LYS A 104 40.81 -15.98 22.65
CA LYS A 104 40.42 -17.02 23.62
C LYS A 104 39.00 -17.58 23.40
N LEU A 105 38.25 -17.04 22.44
CA LEU A 105 36.88 -17.46 22.17
C LEU A 105 36.84 -18.93 21.73
N ALA A 106 36.03 -19.74 22.40
CA ALA A 106 35.79 -21.14 22.02
C ALA A 106 34.99 -21.20 20.71
N ARG A 107 35.68 -21.18 19.56
CA ARG A 107 35.06 -21.04 18.22
C ARG A 107 33.96 -22.05 17.95
N LYS A 108 34.16 -23.30 18.34
CA LYS A 108 33.19 -24.39 18.15
C LYS A 108 31.85 -24.15 18.89
N ARG A 109 31.83 -23.29 19.91
CA ARG A 109 30.66 -22.99 20.74
C ARG A 109 29.88 -21.77 20.27
N VAL A 110 30.46 -20.94 19.40
CA VAL A 110 29.90 -19.64 19.04
C VAL A 110 28.54 -19.80 18.40
N ASP A 111 28.38 -20.76 17.48
CA ASP A 111 27.15 -20.96 16.75
C ASP A 111 26.01 -21.43 17.67
N GLU A 112 26.28 -22.35 18.59
CA GLU A 112 25.32 -22.81 19.60
C GLU A 112 24.86 -21.66 20.51
N VAL A 113 25.79 -20.86 21.02
CA VAL A 113 25.48 -19.71 21.87
C VAL A 113 24.74 -18.63 21.06
N ALA A 114 25.10 -18.42 19.79
CA ALA A 114 24.42 -17.48 18.91
C ALA A 114 22.96 -17.88 18.68
N ARG A 115 22.65 -19.18 18.57
CA ARG A 115 21.26 -19.68 18.51
C ARG A 115 20.49 -19.36 19.80
N ALA A 116 21.10 -19.53 20.97
CA ALA A 116 20.51 -19.16 22.26
C ALA A 116 20.24 -17.65 22.39
N VAL A 117 21.22 -16.83 22.02
CA VAL A 117 21.09 -15.37 21.98
C VAL A 117 20.01 -14.95 20.98
N SER A 118 19.94 -15.59 19.81
CA SER A 118 18.92 -15.32 18.80
C SER A 118 17.51 -15.67 19.30
N ARG A 119 17.34 -16.78 20.03
CA ARG A 119 16.05 -17.13 20.67
C ARG A 119 15.61 -16.04 21.67
N LYS A 120 16.53 -15.57 22.52
CA LYS A 120 16.25 -14.43 23.43
C LYS A 120 15.87 -13.17 22.65
N ALA A 121 16.64 -12.82 21.61
CA ALA A 121 16.37 -11.66 20.77
C ALA A 121 15.00 -11.74 20.09
N GLY A 122 14.58 -12.94 19.66
CA GLY A 122 13.24 -13.21 19.15
C GLY A 122 12.15 -12.84 20.15
N TYR A 123 12.22 -13.33 21.40
CA TYR A 123 11.24 -12.99 22.43
C TYR A 123 11.24 -11.50 22.78
N VAL A 124 12.41 -10.85 22.82
CA VAL A 124 12.48 -9.39 23.02
C VAL A 124 11.78 -8.66 21.88
N ALA A 125 12.01 -9.07 20.62
CA ALA A 125 11.34 -8.47 19.47
C ALA A 125 9.82 -8.63 19.54
N THR A 126 9.33 -9.80 19.96
CA THR A 126 7.89 -10.05 20.18
C THR A 126 7.31 -9.13 21.26
N ILE A 127 8.02 -8.84 22.35
CA ILE A 127 7.52 -7.91 23.40
C ILE A 127 7.45 -6.46 22.92
N VAL A 128 8.40 -6.05 22.08
CA VAL A 128 8.43 -4.68 21.57
C VAL A 128 7.31 -4.45 20.54
N ARG A 129 6.90 -5.50 19.81
CA ARG A 129 5.82 -5.46 18.83
C ARG A 129 4.98 -6.75 18.88
N PRO A 130 4.18 -6.97 19.95
CA PRO A 130 3.37 -8.18 20.04
C PRO A 130 2.27 -8.13 18.99
N VAL A 131 1.91 -9.29 18.43
CA VAL A 131 0.75 -9.34 17.52
C VAL A 131 -0.47 -8.83 18.27
N ASN A 132 -1.31 -8.05 17.59
CA ASN A 132 -2.45 -7.35 18.18
C ASN A 132 -2.08 -6.26 19.22
N THR A 133 -0.97 -5.51 19.01
CA THR A 133 -0.62 -4.33 19.84
C THR A 133 -1.78 -3.35 20.04
N VAL A 134 -2.73 -3.27 19.10
CA VAL A 134 -3.92 -2.40 19.20
C VAL A 134 -4.76 -2.70 20.45
N LEU A 135 -4.69 -3.94 20.94
CA LEU A 135 -5.39 -4.42 22.12
C LEU A 135 -4.61 -4.20 23.40
N TYR A 136 -3.28 -4.29 23.37
CA TYR A 136 -2.46 -4.05 24.56
C TYR A 136 -2.25 -2.55 24.83
N PHE A 137 -1.89 -1.80 23.79
CA PHE A 137 -1.42 -0.42 23.88
C PHE A 137 -2.23 0.57 23.02
N GLY A 138 -2.97 0.08 22.03
CA GLY A 138 -3.65 0.94 21.06
C GLY A 138 -5.06 1.36 21.46
N VAL A 139 -5.80 1.86 20.46
CA VAL A 139 -7.13 2.48 20.63
C VAL A 139 -8.21 1.53 21.17
N ARG A 140 -7.97 0.21 21.16
CA ARG A 140 -8.91 -0.79 21.71
C ARG A 140 -8.59 -1.20 23.14
N GLY A 141 -7.39 -0.89 23.65
CA GLY A 141 -6.90 -1.07 25.03
C GLY A 141 -7.64 -2.05 25.95
N ARG A 142 -7.02 -3.20 26.25
CA ARG A 142 -7.51 -4.27 27.12
C ARG A 142 -6.50 -4.55 28.22
N ALA A 143 -6.60 -3.76 29.30
CA ALA A 143 -5.68 -3.86 30.44
C ALA A 143 -5.61 -5.28 31.05
N HIS A 144 -6.72 -6.03 31.06
CA HIS A 144 -6.75 -7.39 31.57
C HIS A 144 -5.91 -8.37 30.73
N GLU A 145 -5.97 -8.29 29.39
CA GLU A 145 -5.14 -9.09 28.49
C GLU A 145 -3.66 -8.70 28.62
N TYR A 146 -3.37 -7.40 28.68
CA TYR A 146 -2.00 -6.90 28.94
C TYR A 146 -1.43 -7.45 30.25
N ASN A 147 -2.17 -7.31 31.36
CA ASN A 147 -1.72 -7.75 32.68
C ASN A 147 -1.55 -9.27 32.78
N ALA A 148 -2.31 -10.05 32.01
CA ALA A 148 -2.19 -11.52 31.97
C ALA A 148 -1.02 -12.00 31.10
N GLU A 149 -0.81 -11.38 29.93
CA GLU A 149 0.11 -11.90 28.90
C GLU A 149 1.52 -11.28 28.95
N MET A 150 1.67 -9.99 29.26
CA MET A 150 3.00 -9.36 29.28
C MET A 150 3.98 -9.98 30.28
N PRO A 151 3.58 -10.32 31.53
CA PRO A 151 4.47 -11.01 32.46
C PRO A 151 5.00 -12.34 31.90
N ARG A 152 4.19 -13.06 31.11
CA ARG A 152 4.57 -14.33 30.50
C ARG A 152 5.61 -14.15 29.39
N TYR A 153 5.47 -13.11 28.56
CA TYR A 153 6.53 -12.78 27.61
C TYR A 153 7.85 -12.43 28.32
N HIS A 154 7.81 -11.64 29.39
CA HIS A 154 9.00 -11.34 30.18
C HIS A 154 9.61 -12.59 30.82
N ALA A 155 8.79 -13.54 31.26
CA ALA A 155 9.27 -14.83 31.78
C ALA A 155 10.00 -15.66 30.70
N LEU A 156 9.52 -15.64 29.45
CA LEU A 156 10.24 -16.27 28.32
C LEU A 156 11.59 -15.62 28.05
N VAL A 157 11.67 -14.28 28.09
CA VAL A 157 12.94 -13.55 27.96
C VAL A 157 13.90 -13.95 29.09
N ALA A 158 13.42 -13.99 30.34
CA ALA A 158 14.23 -14.38 31.49
C ALA A 158 14.72 -15.84 31.38
N LYS A 159 13.86 -16.77 30.93
CA LYS A 159 14.23 -18.18 30.71
C LYS A 159 15.27 -18.33 29.60
N ALA A 160 15.08 -17.65 28.46
CA ALA A 160 16.03 -17.65 27.35
C ALA A 160 17.39 -17.02 27.74
N ASP A 161 17.36 -15.97 28.57
CA ASP A 161 18.56 -15.36 29.11
C ASP A 161 19.29 -16.31 30.07
N GLY A 162 18.56 -16.99 30.95
CA GLY A 162 19.10 -18.01 31.84
C GLY A 162 19.80 -19.15 31.08
N VAL A 163 19.18 -19.65 29.99
CA VAL A 163 19.80 -20.65 29.11
C VAL A 163 21.10 -20.13 28.50
N THR A 164 21.09 -18.89 27.99
CA THR A 164 22.29 -18.26 27.40
C THR A 164 23.41 -18.15 28.44
N HIS A 165 23.10 -17.67 29.64
CA HIS A 165 24.07 -17.55 30.73
C HIS A 165 24.61 -18.90 31.18
N ALA A 166 23.76 -19.93 31.27
CA ALA A 166 24.18 -21.28 31.62
C ALA A 166 25.15 -21.85 30.58
N MET A 167 24.83 -21.76 29.28
CA MET A 167 25.69 -22.23 28.19
C MET A 167 27.04 -21.48 28.12
N CYS A 168 27.06 -20.20 28.50
CA CYS A 168 28.29 -19.40 28.58
C CYS A 168 29.13 -19.73 29.82
N SER A 169 28.52 -20.20 30.90
CA SER A 169 29.20 -20.49 32.17
C SER A 169 29.67 -21.95 32.27
N ASP A 170 28.96 -22.86 31.60
CA ASP A 170 29.24 -24.29 31.55
C ASP A 170 29.31 -24.76 30.09
N ALA A 171 30.53 -25.10 29.66
CA ALA A 171 30.80 -25.55 28.30
C ALA A 171 30.23 -26.95 27.97
N SER A 172 29.77 -27.72 28.97
CA SER A 172 29.15 -29.04 28.79
C SER A 172 27.71 -28.97 28.30
N LEU A 173 27.02 -27.84 28.49
CA LEU A 173 25.64 -27.65 28.09
C LEU A 173 25.53 -27.36 26.59
N ALA A 174 24.92 -28.26 25.83
CA ALA A 174 24.67 -28.09 24.39
C ALA A 174 23.42 -27.23 24.10
N TRP A 175 23.31 -26.73 22.86
CA TRP A 175 22.09 -26.08 22.37
C TRP A 175 20.90 -27.05 22.29
N ASP A 176 19.82 -26.71 22.98
CA ASP A 176 18.53 -27.41 22.89
C ASP A 176 17.58 -26.67 21.94
N GLU A 177 17.26 -27.30 20.81
CA GLU A 177 16.35 -26.76 19.79
C GLU A 177 14.89 -26.73 20.24
N SER A 178 14.54 -27.45 21.31
CA SER A 178 13.18 -27.48 21.86
C SER A 178 12.70 -26.07 22.25
N PRO A 179 11.43 -25.74 21.95
CA PRO A 179 10.89 -24.43 22.27
C PRO A 179 10.79 -24.24 23.79
N LEU A 180 11.03 -23.01 24.26
CA LEU A 180 10.79 -22.67 25.64
C LEU A 180 9.29 -22.45 25.86
N THR A 181 8.70 -23.29 26.70
CA THR A 181 7.29 -23.19 27.09
C THR A 181 7.11 -22.74 28.55
N LEU A 182 5.90 -22.34 28.88
CA LEU A 182 5.42 -22.05 30.22
C LEU A 182 4.15 -22.89 30.49
N GLU A 183 3.74 -22.98 31.76
CA GLU A 183 2.47 -23.61 32.13
C GLU A 183 1.30 -23.05 31.30
N PRO A 184 0.39 -23.90 30.79
CA PRO A 184 -0.72 -23.47 29.95
C PRO A 184 -1.53 -22.35 30.62
N MET A 185 -1.69 -21.22 29.91
CA MET A 185 -2.47 -20.10 30.42
C MET A 185 -3.97 -20.40 30.45
N ILE A 186 -4.42 -21.23 29.50
CA ILE A 186 -5.82 -21.63 29.34
C ILE A 186 -5.86 -23.14 29.26
N LYS A 187 -6.74 -23.76 30.04
CA LYS A 187 -7.14 -25.15 29.83
C LYS A 187 -8.46 -25.12 29.06
N ARG A 188 -8.47 -25.63 27.83
CA ARG A 188 -9.69 -25.75 27.01
C ARG A 188 -10.13 -27.20 27.07
N GLU A 189 -11.35 -27.42 27.56
CA GLU A 189 -12.03 -28.70 27.37
C GLU A 189 -12.46 -28.79 25.89
N PRO A 190 -12.25 -29.94 25.22
CA PRO A 190 -12.76 -30.16 23.87
C PRO A 190 -14.28 -29.97 23.85
N VAL A 191 -14.77 -29.11 22.95
CA VAL A 191 -16.20 -28.96 22.71
C VAL A 191 -16.59 -29.87 21.56
N GLU A 192 -17.63 -30.67 21.73
CA GLU A 192 -18.20 -31.45 20.64
C GLU A 192 -18.90 -30.50 19.65
N LEU A 193 -18.29 -30.33 18.47
CA LEU A 193 -18.88 -29.56 17.37
C LEU A 193 -19.61 -30.50 16.39
N PRO A 194 -20.64 -30.01 15.67
CA PRO A 194 -21.33 -30.77 14.63
C PRO A 194 -20.36 -31.41 13.65
N SER A 195 -20.62 -32.65 13.27
CA SER A 195 -19.82 -33.34 12.27
C SER A 195 -19.84 -32.67 10.90
N PRO A 196 -18.88 -32.96 10.00
CA PRO A 196 -18.99 -32.57 8.59
C PRO A 196 -20.30 -33.02 7.96
N GLU A 197 -20.75 -34.25 8.21
CA GLU A 197 -22.01 -34.78 7.66
C GLU A 197 -23.22 -33.99 8.18
N LYS A 198 -23.25 -33.68 9.48
CA LYS A 198 -24.30 -32.85 10.11
C LYS A 198 -24.34 -31.44 9.55
N MET A 199 -23.19 -30.86 9.24
CA MET A 199 -23.10 -29.53 8.65
C MET A 199 -23.55 -29.55 7.18
N LEU A 200 -23.16 -30.59 6.44
CA LEU A 200 -23.58 -30.81 5.07
C LEU A 200 -25.11 -30.92 4.95
N GLU A 201 -25.77 -31.61 5.88
CA GLU A 201 -27.25 -31.68 5.97
C GLU A 201 -27.93 -30.30 6.15
N ASN A 202 -27.24 -29.34 6.77
CA ASN A 202 -27.78 -28.00 7.03
C ASN A 202 -27.57 -27.03 5.86
N PHE A 203 -26.79 -27.41 4.85
CA PHE A 203 -26.52 -26.55 3.71
C PHE A 203 -27.73 -26.43 2.78
N LYS A 204 -27.96 -25.20 2.31
CA LYS A 204 -28.84 -24.91 1.20
C LYS A 204 -28.00 -24.69 -0.05
N VAL A 205 -28.18 -25.55 -1.03
CA VAL A 205 -27.44 -25.57 -2.29
C VAL A 205 -28.34 -25.07 -3.41
N ALA A 206 -27.81 -24.25 -4.32
CA ALA A 206 -28.55 -23.78 -5.49
C ALA A 206 -28.91 -24.93 -6.45
N ASP A 207 -30.03 -24.77 -7.15
CA ASP A 207 -30.45 -25.70 -8.20
C ASP A 207 -29.36 -25.87 -9.27
N GLY A 208 -29.11 -27.12 -9.67
CA GLY A 208 -28.06 -27.46 -10.65
C GLY A 208 -26.65 -27.58 -10.07
N TYR A 209 -26.46 -27.32 -8.77
CA TYR A 209 -25.16 -27.49 -8.09
C TYR A 209 -25.19 -28.66 -7.11
N GLU A 210 -24.01 -29.13 -6.75
CA GLU A 210 -23.77 -30.07 -5.65
C GLU A 210 -22.58 -29.61 -4.83
N VAL A 211 -22.54 -30.11 -3.59
CA VAL A 211 -21.45 -29.86 -2.65
C VAL A 211 -21.04 -31.19 -2.02
N ASN A 212 -19.73 -31.41 -1.92
CA ASN A 212 -19.16 -32.53 -1.17
C ASN A 212 -18.09 -32.01 -0.19
N LEU A 213 -17.85 -32.79 0.88
CA LEU A 213 -16.69 -32.58 1.73
C LEU A 213 -15.45 -33.01 0.95
N PHE A 214 -14.48 -32.11 0.79
CA PHE A 214 -13.19 -32.42 0.20
C PHE A 214 -12.21 -32.92 1.27
N ALA A 215 -12.15 -32.23 2.41
CA ALA A 215 -11.27 -32.56 3.52
C ALA A 215 -11.81 -32.00 4.84
N SER A 216 -11.56 -32.67 5.97
CA SER A 216 -11.85 -32.13 7.30
C SER A 216 -10.76 -32.44 8.33
N GLU A 217 -10.87 -31.78 9.48
CA GLU A 217 -10.03 -32.03 10.65
C GLU A 217 -10.03 -33.48 11.14
N ARG A 218 -11.04 -34.28 10.75
CA ARG A 218 -11.17 -35.68 11.16
C ARG A 218 -10.21 -36.59 10.44
N GLU A 219 -10.10 -36.43 9.13
CA GLU A 219 -9.19 -37.19 8.28
C GLU A 219 -7.77 -36.61 8.38
N PHE A 220 -7.66 -35.28 8.45
CA PHE A 220 -6.39 -34.56 8.49
C PHE A 220 -6.32 -33.66 9.73
N PRO A 221 -5.74 -34.14 10.85
CA PRO A 221 -5.67 -33.39 12.11
C PRO A 221 -4.97 -32.03 12.02
N GLU A 222 -4.20 -31.79 10.96
CA GLU A 222 -3.49 -30.54 10.70
C GLU A 222 -4.35 -29.47 10.02
N LEU A 223 -5.50 -29.85 9.42
CA LEU A 223 -6.45 -28.93 8.80
C LEU A 223 -7.28 -28.20 9.88
N ARG A 224 -6.67 -27.19 10.49
CA ARG A 224 -7.25 -26.44 11.60
C ARG A 224 -7.34 -24.97 11.26
N ASN A 225 -8.57 -24.44 11.26
CA ASN A 225 -8.90 -23.08 10.87
C ASN A 225 -8.22 -22.67 9.56
N PRO A 226 -8.55 -23.33 8.44
CA PRO A 226 -7.99 -22.99 7.15
C PRO A 226 -8.36 -21.55 6.82
N GLU A 227 -7.39 -20.79 6.34
CA GLU A 227 -7.54 -19.38 5.99
C GLU A 227 -7.49 -19.23 4.48
N GLN A 228 -6.31 -18.96 3.91
CA GLN A 228 -6.12 -18.88 2.45
C GLN A 228 -5.92 -20.27 1.84
N ILE A 229 -6.49 -20.48 0.65
CA ILE A 229 -6.27 -21.67 -0.17
C ILE A 229 -5.83 -21.31 -1.60
N ALA A 230 -4.99 -22.15 -2.18
CA ALA A 230 -4.51 -22.01 -3.56
C ALA A 230 -4.12 -23.37 -4.17
N PHE A 231 -4.31 -23.54 -5.47
CA PHE A 231 -3.89 -24.73 -6.20
C PHE A 231 -2.51 -24.53 -6.84
N ASP A 232 -1.63 -25.50 -6.69
CA ASP A 232 -0.35 -25.53 -7.41
C ASP A 232 -0.49 -26.08 -8.84
N GLU A 233 0.62 -26.16 -9.57
CA GLU A 233 0.64 -26.61 -10.96
C GLU A 233 0.34 -28.11 -11.16
N GLN A 234 0.36 -28.89 -10.08
CA GLN A 234 0.05 -30.32 -10.10
C GLN A 234 -1.44 -30.58 -9.82
N GLY A 235 -2.16 -29.58 -9.29
CA GLY A 235 -3.56 -29.68 -8.90
C GLY A 235 -3.77 -29.97 -7.41
N ARG A 236 -2.72 -29.81 -6.60
CA ARG A 236 -2.78 -30.01 -5.15
C ARG A 236 -3.24 -28.74 -4.45
N LEU A 237 -4.05 -28.89 -3.41
CA LEU A 237 -4.59 -27.76 -2.66
C LEU A 237 -3.67 -27.38 -1.49
N TRP A 238 -3.04 -26.23 -1.59
CA TRP A 238 -2.24 -25.64 -0.52
C TRP A 238 -3.14 -24.83 0.41
N VAL A 239 -3.00 -25.07 1.71
CA VAL A 239 -3.85 -24.49 2.75
C VAL A 239 -2.99 -23.84 3.82
N VAL A 240 -3.23 -22.55 4.06
CA VAL A 240 -2.74 -21.83 5.24
C VAL A 240 -3.64 -22.19 6.43
N THR A 241 -3.07 -22.72 7.51
CA THR A 241 -3.81 -23.07 8.73
C THR A 241 -3.43 -22.13 9.86
N MET A 242 -4.43 -21.62 10.59
CA MET A 242 -4.20 -20.64 11.66
C MET A 242 -4.91 -21.01 12.98
N PRO A 243 -4.62 -22.17 13.58
CA PRO A 243 -5.13 -22.54 14.90
C PRO A 243 -4.71 -21.58 16.01
N SER A 244 -3.66 -20.77 15.81
CA SER A 244 -3.24 -19.76 16.77
C SER A 244 -4.17 -18.55 16.83
N PHE A 245 -5.08 -18.38 15.85
CA PHE A 245 -5.93 -17.20 15.76
C PHE A 245 -6.67 -16.91 17.09
N PRO A 246 -6.62 -15.66 17.61
CA PRO A 246 -6.10 -14.44 16.99
C PRO A 246 -4.59 -14.16 17.14
N SER A 247 -3.86 -14.97 17.90
CA SER A 247 -2.39 -14.98 18.01
C SER A 247 -1.93 -16.11 18.97
N THR A 248 -0.73 -16.63 18.76
CA THR A 248 -0.09 -17.60 19.67
C THR A 248 -0.12 -17.12 21.12
N ILE A 249 -0.52 -18.01 22.05
CA ILE A 249 -0.54 -17.71 23.48
C ILE A 249 0.91 -17.55 23.99
N PRO A 250 1.25 -16.49 24.74
CA PRO A 250 2.59 -16.36 25.29
C PRO A 250 2.95 -17.55 26.19
N GLY A 251 4.05 -18.23 25.86
CA GLY A 251 4.51 -19.44 26.55
C GLY A 251 4.03 -20.75 25.93
N ASP A 252 3.23 -20.69 24.86
CA ASP A 252 2.90 -21.81 23.99
C ASP A 252 3.79 -21.80 22.73
N VAL A 253 3.72 -22.87 21.95
CA VAL A 253 4.39 -23.00 20.64
C VAL A 253 3.47 -22.52 19.51
N PRO A 254 4.01 -21.90 18.44
CA PRO A 254 3.21 -21.60 17.27
C PRO A 254 2.77 -22.89 16.57
N HIS A 255 1.45 -23.01 16.34
CA HIS A 255 0.83 -24.21 15.77
C HIS A 255 0.45 -24.05 14.29
N ASP A 256 0.68 -22.87 13.71
CA ASP A 256 0.24 -22.55 12.36
C ASP A 256 1.14 -23.21 11.32
N LYS A 257 0.53 -23.67 10.23
CA LYS A 257 1.19 -24.50 9.22
C LYS A 257 0.78 -24.09 7.81
N ILE A 258 1.58 -24.53 6.84
CA ILE A 258 1.14 -24.71 5.45
C ILE A 258 1.03 -26.21 5.23
N ILE A 259 -0.14 -26.67 4.81
CA ILE A 259 -0.36 -28.06 4.43
C ILE A 259 -0.75 -28.15 2.96
N ILE A 260 -0.47 -29.29 2.35
CA ILE A 260 -0.83 -29.65 0.98
C ILE A 260 -1.84 -30.79 1.10
N LEU A 261 -2.99 -30.67 0.46
CA LEU A 261 -4.02 -31.70 0.36
C LEU A 261 -4.10 -32.18 -1.09
N GLU A 262 -4.05 -33.50 -1.28
CA GLU A 262 -4.05 -34.13 -2.59
C GLU A 262 -5.24 -35.08 -2.72
N ASP A 263 -5.82 -35.14 -3.92
CA ASP A 263 -6.86 -36.08 -4.34
C ASP A 263 -6.21 -36.98 -5.41
N THR A 264 -5.58 -38.07 -4.97
CA THR A 264 -4.72 -38.89 -5.84
C THR A 264 -5.51 -39.77 -6.80
N ASP A 265 -6.75 -40.11 -6.47
CA ASP A 265 -7.65 -40.92 -7.30
C ASP A 265 -8.67 -40.12 -8.13
N ARG A 266 -8.72 -38.79 -7.92
CA ARG A 266 -9.58 -37.82 -8.61
C ARG A 266 -11.06 -38.10 -8.40
N ASP A 267 -11.45 -38.54 -7.20
CA ASP A 267 -12.84 -38.76 -6.81
C ASP A 267 -13.54 -37.48 -6.28
N GLY A 268 -12.78 -36.39 -6.12
CA GLY A 268 -13.25 -35.12 -5.58
C GLY A 268 -13.11 -35.00 -4.07
N LYS A 269 -12.28 -35.84 -3.43
CA LYS A 269 -11.93 -35.81 -2.00
C LYS A 269 -10.42 -35.94 -1.82
N ALA A 270 -9.88 -35.29 -0.81
CA ALA A 270 -8.48 -35.47 -0.48
C ALA A 270 -8.27 -36.82 0.25
N ASP A 271 -7.22 -37.53 -0.13
CA ASP A 271 -6.78 -38.80 0.46
C ASP A 271 -5.35 -38.70 1.06
N GLU A 272 -4.57 -37.68 0.67
CA GLU A 272 -3.25 -37.41 1.24
C GLU A 272 -3.12 -35.99 1.83
N SER A 273 -2.28 -35.87 2.86
CA SER A 273 -1.89 -34.57 3.42
C SER A 273 -0.42 -34.53 3.81
N THR A 274 0.26 -33.46 3.35
CA THR A 274 1.67 -33.19 3.63
C THR A 274 1.82 -31.86 4.36
N VAL A 275 2.59 -31.83 5.46
CA VAL A 275 2.95 -30.59 6.15
C VAL A 275 4.18 -29.99 5.47
N PHE A 276 3.96 -28.98 4.62
CA PHE A 276 5.05 -28.29 3.91
C PHE A 276 5.89 -27.40 4.83
N ALA A 277 5.24 -26.63 5.71
CA ALA A 277 5.91 -25.74 6.65
C ALA A 277 5.19 -25.71 8.00
N ASP A 278 5.95 -25.69 9.09
CA ASP A 278 5.44 -25.65 10.46
C ASP A 278 6.00 -24.47 11.27
N ARG A 279 5.50 -24.35 12.51
CA ARG A 279 5.95 -23.34 13.50
C ARG A 279 5.88 -21.91 12.95
N LEU A 280 4.87 -21.65 12.11
CA LEU A 280 4.53 -20.32 11.64
C LEU A 280 3.73 -19.59 12.71
N ASN A 281 3.76 -18.26 12.68
CA ASN A 281 3.03 -17.43 13.63
C ASN A 281 2.14 -16.44 12.87
N VAL A 282 0.83 -16.68 12.91
CA VAL A 282 -0.21 -15.89 12.25
C VAL A 282 0.11 -15.66 10.76
N PRO A 283 0.29 -16.74 9.97
CA PRO A 283 0.45 -16.59 8.53
C PRO A 283 -0.87 -16.17 7.90
N ASP A 284 -0.86 -15.12 7.06
CA ASP A 284 -2.10 -14.60 6.43
C ASP A 284 -2.30 -15.10 4.98
N GLY A 285 -1.28 -15.70 4.38
CA GLY A 285 -1.33 -16.07 2.97
C GLY A 285 -0.03 -16.55 2.35
N LEU A 286 -0.15 -17.09 1.13
CA LEU A 286 0.90 -17.64 0.29
C LEU A 286 0.75 -17.24 -1.19
N ALA A 287 1.85 -17.23 -1.92
CA ALA A 287 1.89 -17.04 -3.37
C ALA A 287 3.05 -17.84 -3.98
N PHE A 288 2.77 -18.74 -4.94
CA PHE A 288 3.83 -19.53 -5.58
C PHE A 288 4.78 -18.64 -6.38
N HIS A 289 6.07 -18.95 -6.31
CA HIS A 289 7.14 -18.24 -6.99
C HIS A 289 8.28 -19.20 -7.29
N LYS A 290 8.75 -19.25 -8.54
CA LYS A 290 9.76 -20.21 -9.00
C LYS A 290 9.32 -21.65 -8.67
N ASP A 291 10.16 -22.37 -7.95
CA ASP A 291 10.06 -23.73 -7.45
C ASP A 291 9.70 -23.76 -5.95
N GLY A 292 9.11 -22.68 -5.43
CA GLY A 292 8.69 -22.58 -4.04
C GLY A 292 7.53 -21.61 -3.84
N VAL A 293 7.41 -21.09 -2.62
CA VAL A 293 6.29 -20.27 -2.19
C VAL A 293 6.75 -19.08 -1.35
N ILE A 294 6.12 -17.93 -1.53
CA ILE A 294 6.28 -16.77 -0.67
C ILE A 294 5.13 -16.80 0.34
N ILE A 295 5.46 -16.75 1.63
CA ILE A 295 4.49 -16.77 2.73
C ILE A 295 4.53 -15.42 3.45
N SER A 296 3.35 -14.85 3.71
CA SER A 296 3.19 -13.76 4.67
C SER A 296 3.34 -14.33 6.07
N HIS A 297 4.52 -14.15 6.66
CA HIS A 297 4.82 -14.55 8.03
C HIS A 297 5.22 -13.28 8.79
N GLN A 298 4.22 -12.45 9.11
CA GLN A 298 4.43 -11.10 9.61
C GLN A 298 5.35 -11.09 10.86
N PRO A 299 6.27 -10.12 10.99
CA PRO A 299 6.40 -8.88 10.21
C PRO A 299 7.23 -9.02 8.90
N ARG A 300 7.29 -10.21 8.32
CA ARG A 300 8.16 -10.55 7.17
C ARG A 300 7.37 -11.20 6.04
N LEU A 301 7.90 -11.07 4.83
CA LEU A 301 7.63 -12.03 3.75
C LEU A 301 8.82 -12.98 3.65
N VAL A 302 8.52 -14.27 3.52
CA VAL A 302 9.53 -15.32 3.51
C VAL A 302 9.31 -16.22 2.31
N PHE A 303 10.35 -16.41 1.50
CA PHE A 303 10.40 -17.44 0.48
C PHE A 303 10.79 -18.77 1.12
N MET A 304 10.01 -19.82 0.85
CA MET A 304 10.26 -21.18 1.30
C MET A 304 10.27 -22.12 0.11
N LYS A 305 11.14 -23.11 0.13
CA LYS A 305 11.30 -24.09 -0.93
C LYS A 305 11.62 -25.45 -0.31
N ASP A 306 11.09 -26.49 -0.93
CA ASP A 306 11.54 -27.88 -0.81
C ASP A 306 12.63 -28.12 -1.86
N SER A 307 13.85 -28.42 -1.42
CA SER A 307 15.02 -28.58 -2.28
C SER A 307 15.41 -30.04 -2.54
N ASP A 308 14.83 -31.00 -1.81
CA ASP A 308 15.14 -32.42 -1.92
C ASP A 308 13.95 -33.28 -2.38
N GLY A 309 12.75 -32.69 -2.47
CA GLY A 309 11.55 -33.30 -3.02
C GLY A 309 10.75 -34.13 -2.02
N ASP A 310 11.00 -33.98 -0.71
CA ASP A 310 10.27 -34.70 0.34
C ASP A 310 8.90 -34.08 0.71
N GLY A 311 8.54 -32.98 0.05
CA GLY A 311 7.32 -32.23 0.28
C GLY A 311 7.41 -31.21 1.42
N LYS A 312 8.59 -31.00 2.01
CA LYS A 312 8.81 -30.09 3.15
C LYS A 312 9.82 -29.00 2.82
N ALA A 313 9.56 -27.80 3.34
CA ALA A 313 10.48 -26.69 3.16
C ALA A 313 11.77 -26.89 3.99
N ASP A 314 12.90 -27.06 3.30
CA ASP A 314 14.23 -27.09 3.89
C ASP A 314 14.95 -25.73 3.76
N LEU A 315 14.56 -24.93 2.75
CA LEU A 315 15.06 -23.59 2.55
C LEU A 315 14.06 -22.54 3.05
N ARG A 316 14.55 -21.58 3.83
CA ARG A 316 13.79 -20.43 4.31
C ARG A 316 14.58 -19.14 4.16
N LYS A 317 14.13 -18.23 3.28
CA LYS A 317 14.77 -16.94 3.01
C LYS A 317 13.82 -15.77 3.25
N GLU A 318 14.20 -14.87 4.15
CA GLU A 318 13.48 -13.59 4.31
C GLU A 318 13.72 -12.70 3.08
N ILE A 319 12.65 -12.20 2.47
CA ILE A 319 12.73 -11.37 1.26
C ILE A 319 12.23 -9.95 1.48
N LEU A 320 11.44 -9.73 2.53
CA LEU A 320 10.96 -8.41 2.94
C LEU A 320 10.71 -8.39 4.44
N ARG A 321 10.97 -7.25 5.08
CA ARG A 321 10.70 -6.99 6.49
C ARG A 321 10.00 -5.66 6.67
N GLY A 322 9.22 -5.57 7.74
CA GLY A 322 8.70 -4.31 8.26
C GLY A 322 7.19 -4.17 8.16
N ILE A 323 6.50 -5.26 7.81
CA ILE A 323 5.04 -5.34 7.85
C ILE A 323 4.61 -5.19 9.32
N ASP A 324 3.61 -4.36 9.56
CA ASP A 324 3.07 -4.16 10.91
C ASP A 324 2.20 -5.34 11.34
N VAL A 325 2.21 -5.65 12.64
CA VAL A 325 1.46 -6.76 13.28
C VAL A 325 0.43 -6.24 14.28
N THR A 326 0.10 -4.95 14.20
CA THR A 326 -0.73 -4.25 15.18
C THR A 326 -2.12 -4.84 15.33
N ASP A 327 -2.67 -5.50 14.30
CA ASP A 327 -3.94 -6.21 14.36
C ASP A 327 -3.99 -7.37 13.33
N ALA A 328 -4.11 -8.60 13.80
CA ALA A 328 -4.17 -9.81 12.98
C ALA A 328 -5.38 -9.85 12.01
N HIS A 329 -6.40 -9.01 12.16
CA HIS A 329 -7.51 -8.88 11.19
C HIS A 329 -7.23 -7.88 10.04
N HIS A 330 -6.11 -7.19 10.10
CA HIS A 330 -5.81 -6.03 9.26
C HIS A 330 -4.52 -6.24 8.46
N GLY A 331 -4.11 -7.48 8.20
CA GLY A 331 -2.85 -7.78 7.52
C GLY A 331 -2.96 -8.71 6.32
N GLY A 332 -1.98 -8.60 5.42
CA GLY A 332 -1.09 -9.72 5.09
C GLY A 332 -1.49 -10.71 3.99
N MET A 333 -2.71 -10.67 3.47
CA MET A 333 -3.01 -11.51 2.32
C MET A 333 -2.14 -11.12 1.12
N ILE A 334 -1.57 -12.14 0.48
CA ILE A 334 -0.58 -12.03 -0.57
C ILE A 334 -1.07 -12.75 -1.83
N ALA A 335 -0.76 -12.19 -3.00
CA ALA A 335 -1.01 -12.85 -4.28
C ALA A 335 -0.04 -12.33 -5.35
N MET A 336 0.31 -13.17 -6.33
CA MET A 336 1.17 -12.79 -7.44
C MET A 336 0.33 -12.34 -8.63
N GLY A 337 0.67 -11.18 -9.21
CA GLY A 337 0.00 -10.65 -10.38
C GLY A 337 0.56 -11.19 -11.70
N PRO A 338 -0.13 -10.97 -12.83
CA PRO A 338 0.25 -11.49 -14.14
C PRO A 338 1.66 -11.11 -14.61
N MET A 339 2.24 -10.01 -14.09
CA MET A 339 3.59 -9.53 -14.41
C MET A 339 4.69 -10.03 -13.46
N GLY A 340 4.40 -10.96 -12.55
CA GLY A 340 5.39 -11.55 -11.62
C GLY A 340 5.65 -10.73 -10.34
N ASN A 341 4.93 -9.62 -10.15
CA ASN A 341 4.98 -8.85 -8.91
C ASN A 341 4.07 -9.43 -7.82
N VAL A 342 4.43 -9.21 -6.57
CA VAL A 342 3.66 -9.64 -5.40
C VAL A 342 2.83 -8.49 -4.86
N MET A 343 1.52 -8.68 -4.72
CA MET A 343 0.61 -7.75 -4.05
C MET A 343 0.42 -8.17 -2.60
N PHE A 344 0.43 -7.21 -1.67
CA PHE A 344 0.11 -7.43 -0.26
C PHE A 344 -0.44 -6.14 0.36
N CYS A 345 -1.03 -6.20 1.56
CA CYS A 345 -1.75 -5.08 2.13
C CYS A 345 -1.60 -4.92 3.64
N ASP A 346 -1.84 -3.69 4.07
CA ASP A 346 -2.06 -3.26 5.45
C ASP A 346 -3.50 -2.78 5.59
N GLY A 347 -4.08 -2.91 6.78
CA GLY A 347 -5.36 -2.32 7.17
C GLY A 347 -5.20 -1.03 8.00
N VAL A 348 -6.30 -0.47 8.50
CA VAL A 348 -6.30 0.88 9.10
C VAL A 348 -5.45 1.05 10.37
N PHE A 349 -5.08 -0.01 11.07
CA PHE A 349 -4.22 0.09 12.27
C PHE A 349 -2.73 -0.09 11.98
N HIS A 350 -2.38 -0.54 10.77
CA HIS A 350 -1.00 -0.87 10.42
C HIS A 350 -0.20 0.36 9.98
N ARG A 351 1.08 0.37 10.32
CA ARG A 351 2.06 1.45 10.11
C ARG A 351 3.39 0.87 9.60
N SER A 352 3.34 0.09 8.52
CA SER A 352 4.49 -0.64 8.01
C SER A 352 5.67 0.25 7.61
N GLN A 353 6.87 -0.25 7.89
CA GLN A 353 8.17 0.39 7.61
C GLN A 353 9.03 -0.60 6.81
N LEU A 354 8.79 -0.66 5.51
CA LEU A 354 9.33 -1.69 4.63
C LEU A 354 10.74 -1.32 4.17
N GLU A 355 11.73 -2.11 4.59
CA GLU A 355 13.13 -1.88 4.26
C GLU A 355 13.47 -2.46 2.88
N THR A 356 13.92 -1.60 1.97
CA THR A 356 14.29 -1.98 0.59
C THR A 356 15.68 -1.46 0.23
N PRO A 357 16.35 -2.00 -0.80
CA PRO A 357 17.61 -1.45 -1.32
C PRO A 357 17.51 0.05 -1.69
N TYR A 358 16.32 0.54 -2.02
CA TYR A 358 16.07 1.95 -2.38
C TYR A 358 15.70 2.83 -1.17
N GLY A 359 15.73 2.29 0.06
CA GLY A 359 15.32 2.95 1.28
C GLY A 359 13.98 2.44 1.81
N VAL A 360 13.42 3.14 2.79
CA VAL A 360 12.21 2.69 3.50
C VAL A 360 10.94 3.14 2.76
N THR A 361 10.11 2.19 2.37
CA THR A 361 8.73 2.44 1.93
C THR A 361 7.79 2.37 3.14
N ARG A 362 7.01 3.42 3.36
CA ARG A 362 6.06 3.51 4.49
C ARG A 362 4.63 3.36 4.00
N GLY A 363 3.77 2.74 4.79
CA GLY A 363 2.33 2.89 4.62
C GLY A 363 1.60 3.00 5.95
N VAL A 364 0.42 3.58 5.87
CA VAL A 364 -0.42 4.01 6.99
C VAL A 364 -1.87 3.85 6.56
N ASP A 365 -2.76 3.54 7.50
CA ASP A 365 -4.21 3.54 7.32
C ASP A 365 -4.71 2.87 6.02
N ALA A 366 -4.62 1.54 5.97
CA ALA A 366 -5.07 0.73 4.84
C ALA A 366 -4.38 1.05 3.50
N THR A 367 -3.19 0.47 3.33
CA THR A 367 -2.34 0.64 2.14
C THR A 367 -2.16 -0.70 1.43
N THR A 368 -2.37 -0.73 0.11
CA THR A 368 -2.00 -1.89 -0.72
C THR A 368 -0.68 -1.59 -1.44
N TYR A 369 0.20 -2.59 -1.46
CA TYR A 369 1.55 -2.51 -1.98
C TYR A 369 1.77 -3.46 -3.15
N ARG A 370 2.74 -3.12 -4.00
CA ARG A 370 3.32 -4.01 -5.01
C ARG A 370 4.81 -4.15 -4.77
N PHE A 371 5.25 -5.38 -4.56
CA PHE A 371 6.65 -5.77 -4.43
C PHE A 371 7.17 -6.31 -5.76
N ASP A 372 8.16 -5.62 -6.33
CA ASP A 372 8.90 -6.07 -7.52
C ASP A 372 10.10 -6.90 -7.07
N LEU A 373 9.99 -8.22 -7.21
CA LEU A 373 11.00 -9.18 -6.74
C LEU A 373 12.37 -9.03 -7.44
N ARG A 374 12.39 -8.54 -8.69
CA ARG A 374 13.65 -8.35 -9.44
C ARG A 374 14.46 -7.20 -8.88
N LYS A 375 13.76 -6.12 -8.53
CA LYS A 375 14.34 -4.87 -8.03
C LYS A 375 14.53 -4.89 -6.53
N GLY A 376 13.71 -5.64 -5.80
CA GLY A 376 13.57 -5.53 -4.35
C GLY A 376 12.83 -4.25 -3.92
N SER A 377 12.16 -3.55 -4.85
CA SER A 377 11.43 -2.31 -4.57
C SER A 377 9.99 -2.58 -4.18
N VAL A 378 9.48 -1.86 -3.17
CA VAL A 378 8.05 -1.85 -2.82
C VAL A 378 7.44 -0.50 -3.18
N GLU A 379 6.36 -0.54 -3.94
CA GLU A 379 5.54 0.62 -4.30
C GLU A 379 4.20 0.59 -3.55
N ARG A 380 3.71 1.76 -3.12
CA ARG A 380 2.30 1.92 -2.73
C ARG A 380 1.48 1.99 -4.00
N GLU A 381 0.51 1.09 -4.15
CA GLU A 381 -0.41 1.11 -5.29
C GLU A 381 -1.54 2.09 -5.01
N TYR A 382 -2.21 1.95 -3.86
CA TYR A 382 -3.29 2.85 -3.45
C TYR A 382 -3.51 2.80 -1.93
N GLN A 383 -4.19 3.82 -1.41
CA GLN A 383 -4.51 3.99 0.01
C GLN A 383 -6.00 4.28 0.18
N THR A 384 -6.71 3.50 0.96
CA THR A 384 -8.18 3.61 1.12
C THR A 384 -8.57 3.73 2.58
N LEU A 385 -9.71 4.34 2.87
CA LEU A 385 -10.28 4.36 4.21
C LEU A 385 -11.08 3.09 4.56
N THR A 386 -11.16 2.12 3.65
CA THR A 386 -11.78 0.82 3.90
C THR A 386 -10.83 -0.07 4.73
N PRO A 387 -11.24 -0.53 5.93
CA PRO A 387 -10.32 -0.81 7.03
C PRO A 387 -9.55 -2.13 6.97
N ASN A 388 -10.10 -3.17 6.35
CA ASN A 388 -9.59 -4.54 6.43
C ASN A 388 -9.47 -5.11 5.01
N PRO A 389 -8.41 -4.80 4.25
CA PRO A 389 -8.16 -5.49 2.99
C PRO A 389 -7.81 -6.96 3.24
N TRP A 390 -8.31 -7.84 2.39
CA TRP A 390 -8.08 -9.28 2.44
C TRP A 390 -7.62 -9.75 1.05
N LYS A 391 -8.44 -10.55 0.37
CA LYS A 391 -8.06 -11.27 -0.85
C LYS A 391 -7.86 -10.34 -2.04
N VAL A 392 -6.89 -10.69 -2.87
CA VAL A 392 -6.67 -10.09 -4.19
C VAL A 392 -6.85 -11.17 -5.26
N THR A 393 -7.47 -10.81 -6.38
CA THR A 393 -7.66 -11.68 -7.55
C THR A 393 -7.62 -10.86 -8.84
N TRP A 394 -7.35 -11.52 -9.96
CA TRP A 394 -7.27 -10.90 -11.29
C TRP A 394 -8.19 -11.59 -12.26
N ASP A 395 -8.70 -10.82 -13.21
CA ASP A 395 -9.31 -11.39 -14.41
C ASP A 395 -8.28 -11.64 -15.52
N ARG A 396 -8.77 -12.23 -16.62
CA ARG A 396 -8.01 -12.59 -17.81
C ARG A 396 -7.26 -11.44 -18.47
N TRP A 397 -7.68 -10.21 -18.24
CA TRP A 397 -7.05 -9.02 -18.81
C TRP A 397 -6.16 -8.28 -17.80
N GLY A 398 -5.96 -8.87 -16.62
CA GLY A 398 -5.11 -8.33 -15.56
C GLY A 398 -5.76 -7.23 -14.73
N ASN A 399 -7.10 -7.08 -14.77
CA ASN A 399 -7.80 -6.16 -13.88
C ASN A 399 -7.72 -6.67 -12.44
N LEU A 400 -7.26 -5.80 -11.53
CA LEU A 400 -7.05 -6.12 -10.12
C LEU A 400 -8.32 -5.90 -9.28
N PHE A 401 -8.79 -6.94 -8.59
CA PHE A 401 -9.90 -6.86 -7.63
C PHE A 401 -9.42 -7.18 -6.22
N GLN A 402 -9.90 -6.40 -5.24
CA GLN A 402 -9.55 -6.61 -3.83
C GLN A 402 -10.79 -6.68 -2.94
N MET A 403 -10.86 -7.72 -2.12
CA MET A 403 -11.89 -7.91 -1.10
C MET A 403 -11.53 -7.17 0.18
N TYR A 404 -12.53 -6.59 0.83
CA TYR A 404 -12.42 -5.94 2.13
C TYR A 404 -13.43 -6.53 3.12
N GLY A 405 -13.03 -6.64 4.39
CA GLY A 405 -13.74 -7.32 5.49
C GLY A 405 -15.14 -6.79 5.80
N ASP A 406 -15.43 -5.55 5.40
CA ASP A 406 -16.77 -4.97 5.48
C ASP A 406 -17.73 -5.50 4.40
N GLY A 407 -17.23 -6.32 3.48
CA GLY A 407 -18.02 -7.04 2.48
C GLY A 407 -17.97 -6.45 1.08
N PHE A 408 -16.89 -5.76 0.73
CA PHE A 408 -16.77 -5.08 -0.56
C PHE A 408 -15.67 -5.71 -1.40
N VAL A 409 -15.98 -6.03 -2.65
CA VAL A 409 -14.94 -6.19 -3.69
C VAL A 409 -14.81 -4.87 -4.40
N GLN A 410 -13.61 -4.29 -4.43
CA GLN A 410 -13.29 -3.06 -5.15
C GLN A 410 -12.52 -3.38 -6.43
N ASP A 411 -12.85 -2.67 -7.51
CA ASP A 411 -12.04 -2.62 -8.73
C ASP A 411 -10.88 -1.64 -8.51
N SER A 412 -9.69 -2.18 -8.36
CA SER A 412 -8.54 -1.43 -7.86
C SER A 412 -7.90 -0.55 -8.94
N HIS A 413 -8.13 -0.82 -10.23
CA HIS A 413 -7.65 0.06 -11.30
C HIS A 413 -8.46 1.36 -11.39
N ALA A 414 -9.69 1.37 -10.85
CA ALA A 414 -10.49 2.57 -10.69
C ALA A 414 -10.16 3.37 -9.41
N ILE A 415 -9.08 2.98 -8.72
CA ILE A 415 -8.52 3.66 -7.56
C ILE A 415 -7.12 4.16 -7.99
N PRO A 416 -7.01 5.41 -8.48
CA PRO A 416 -5.74 5.92 -8.97
C PRO A 416 -4.75 6.12 -7.83
N TRP A 417 -3.46 6.15 -8.12
CA TRP A 417 -2.46 6.44 -7.11
C TRP A 417 -2.66 7.83 -6.52
N THR A 418 -2.48 7.92 -5.20
CA THR A 418 -2.49 9.19 -4.47
C THR A 418 -1.21 9.35 -3.65
N PRO A 419 -0.80 10.59 -3.36
CA PRO A 419 0.33 10.82 -2.48
C PRO A 419 0.14 10.24 -1.07
N PHE A 420 1.25 9.99 -0.39
CA PHE A 420 1.24 9.43 0.96
C PHE A 420 0.40 10.30 1.91
N GLY A 421 -0.52 9.68 2.64
CA GLY A 421 -1.45 10.40 3.53
C GLY A 421 -2.69 10.98 2.85
N VAL A 422 -2.86 10.83 1.53
CA VAL A 422 -4.10 11.13 0.82
C VAL A 422 -4.84 9.82 0.56
N TYR A 423 -6.03 9.66 1.15
CA TYR A 423 -6.78 8.41 1.11
C TYR A 423 -8.03 8.51 0.25
N HIS A 424 -8.34 7.45 -0.47
CA HIS A 424 -9.63 7.31 -1.12
C HIS A 424 -10.74 7.14 -0.08
N PRO A 425 -11.91 7.78 -0.31
CA PRO A 425 -13.06 7.62 0.58
C PRO A 425 -13.46 6.16 0.76
N PHE A 426 -14.04 5.86 1.91
CA PHE A 426 -14.66 4.56 2.18
C PHE A 426 -15.64 4.19 1.05
N ARG A 427 -15.63 2.92 0.62
CA ARG A 427 -16.52 2.40 -0.44
C ARG A 427 -16.25 2.94 -1.85
N ARG A 428 -15.01 3.29 -2.17
CA ARG A 428 -14.60 3.65 -3.52
C ARG A 428 -14.67 2.45 -4.48
N ALA A 429 -15.08 2.68 -5.73
CA ALA A 429 -15.03 1.70 -6.83
C ALA A 429 -15.58 0.30 -6.49
N ILE A 430 -16.68 0.23 -5.72
CA ILE A 430 -17.29 -1.06 -5.34
C ILE A 430 -17.81 -1.79 -6.58
N SER A 431 -17.28 -2.98 -6.82
CA SER A 431 -17.86 -3.93 -7.77
C SER A 431 -18.99 -4.75 -7.14
N ILE A 432 -18.74 -5.33 -5.95
CA ILE A 432 -19.69 -6.18 -5.21
C ILE A 432 -19.79 -5.74 -3.75
N ALA A 433 -21.00 -5.80 -3.17
CA ALA A 433 -21.27 -5.46 -1.78
C ALA A 433 -22.35 -6.37 -1.15
N TYR A 434 -22.00 -7.59 -0.76
CA TYR A 434 -22.97 -8.60 -0.32
C TYR A 434 -23.03 -8.85 1.19
N GLY A 435 -22.00 -8.45 1.93
CA GLY A 435 -21.93 -8.61 3.38
C GLY A 435 -20.51 -8.96 3.83
N LYS A 436 -20.26 -8.87 5.14
CA LYS A 436 -18.90 -9.05 5.70
C LYS A 436 -18.30 -10.40 5.34
N GLY A 437 -17.13 -10.38 4.73
CA GLY A 437 -16.45 -11.54 4.18
C GLY A 437 -14.99 -11.24 3.84
N SER A 438 -14.23 -12.26 3.48
CA SER A 438 -12.81 -12.16 3.10
C SER A 438 -12.50 -12.81 1.74
N ALA A 439 -13.37 -13.67 1.23
CA ALA A 439 -13.14 -14.42 -0.01
C ALA A 439 -13.59 -13.67 -1.27
N ALA A 440 -12.75 -13.70 -2.30
CA ALA A 440 -13.08 -13.31 -3.67
C ALA A 440 -12.20 -14.08 -4.67
N ALA A 441 -12.79 -14.58 -5.76
CA ALA A 441 -12.06 -15.22 -6.84
C ALA A 441 -12.74 -14.95 -8.18
N VAL A 442 -11.96 -14.58 -9.20
CA VAL A 442 -12.49 -14.53 -10.57
C VAL A 442 -12.81 -15.94 -11.06
N ILE A 443 -13.93 -16.08 -11.75
CA ILE A 443 -14.42 -17.36 -12.25
C ILE A 443 -13.77 -17.64 -13.61
N SER A 444 -12.93 -18.67 -13.67
CA SER A 444 -12.35 -19.18 -14.93
C SER A 444 -12.36 -20.71 -14.92
N SER A 445 -13.55 -21.29 -14.78
CA SER A 445 -13.72 -22.74 -14.58
C SER A 445 -14.48 -23.38 -15.75
N PRO A 446 -13.99 -24.48 -16.33
CA PRO A 446 -14.71 -25.20 -17.39
C PRO A 446 -15.99 -25.87 -16.90
N ASN A 447 -16.10 -26.14 -15.59
CA ASN A 447 -17.28 -26.76 -14.98
C ASN A 447 -18.41 -25.75 -14.77
N PHE A 448 -18.12 -24.47 -14.53
CA PHE A 448 -19.14 -23.47 -14.24
C PHE A 448 -19.82 -22.93 -15.52
N PRO A 449 -21.06 -22.42 -15.45
CA PRO A 449 -21.78 -21.92 -16.62
C PRO A 449 -21.06 -20.76 -17.32
N ASP A 450 -21.17 -20.70 -18.66
CA ASP A 450 -20.40 -19.75 -19.48
C ASP A 450 -20.74 -18.29 -19.19
N GLU A 451 -21.99 -18.02 -18.79
CA GLU A 451 -22.47 -16.68 -18.46
C GLU A 451 -21.79 -16.06 -17.23
N TYR A 452 -21.15 -16.87 -16.38
CA TYR A 452 -20.41 -16.43 -15.20
C TYR A 452 -18.90 -16.40 -15.40
N GLN A 453 -18.38 -16.83 -16.55
CA GLN A 453 -16.93 -16.76 -16.82
C GLN A 453 -16.46 -15.31 -16.76
N GLN A 454 -15.31 -15.09 -16.15
CA GLN A 454 -14.76 -13.77 -15.82
C GLN A 454 -15.67 -12.94 -14.90
N GLY A 455 -16.64 -13.61 -14.26
CA GLY A 455 -17.43 -13.15 -13.13
C GLY A 455 -16.64 -13.18 -11.82
N MET A 456 -17.35 -13.05 -10.71
CA MET A 456 -16.76 -13.07 -9.37
C MET A 456 -17.49 -14.06 -8.46
N ALA A 457 -16.74 -14.96 -7.87
CA ALA A 457 -17.15 -15.74 -6.70
C ALA A 457 -16.77 -14.97 -5.43
N SER A 458 -17.65 -14.95 -4.44
CA SER A 458 -17.39 -14.30 -3.14
C SER A 458 -18.13 -14.99 -2.00
N ALA A 459 -17.60 -14.86 -0.78
CA ALA A 459 -18.22 -15.41 0.42
C ALA A 459 -18.50 -14.34 1.47
N VAL A 460 -19.57 -14.56 2.23
CA VAL A 460 -19.93 -13.82 3.43
C VAL A 460 -19.83 -14.78 4.61
N LEU A 461 -18.99 -14.44 5.59
CA LEU A 461 -18.63 -15.31 6.72
C LEU A 461 -19.32 -14.92 8.03
N LEU A 462 -20.02 -13.77 8.06
CA LEU A 462 -20.73 -13.27 9.24
C LEU A 462 -22.23 -13.19 9.02
N ARG A 463 -22.99 -13.63 10.02
CA ARG A 463 -24.47 -13.67 10.07
C ARG A 463 -25.10 -14.62 9.06
N LYS A 464 -25.03 -14.32 7.76
CA LYS A 464 -25.76 -15.04 6.71
C LYS A 464 -25.02 -16.26 6.16
N CYS A 465 -23.69 -16.33 6.35
CA CYS A 465 -22.82 -17.46 6.00
C CYS A 465 -23.16 -18.12 4.64
N PHE A 466 -22.74 -17.50 3.54
CA PHE A 466 -23.01 -17.99 2.18
C PHE A 466 -21.84 -17.78 1.21
N VAL A 467 -21.85 -18.56 0.14
CA VAL A 467 -20.96 -18.47 -1.03
C VAL A 467 -21.82 -18.16 -2.25
N SER A 468 -21.38 -17.21 -3.08
CA SER A 468 -22.15 -16.72 -4.22
C SER A 468 -21.26 -16.48 -5.43
N ILE A 469 -21.86 -16.56 -6.62
CA ILE A 469 -21.26 -16.14 -7.89
C ILE A 469 -22.05 -14.97 -8.46
N SER A 470 -21.41 -14.15 -9.27
CA SER A 470 -22.02 -13.00 -9.94
C SER A 470 -21.35 -12.75 -11.27
N LYS A 471 -22.12 -12.30 -12.25
CA LYS A 471 -21.57 -11.80 -13.51
C LYS A 471 -20.81 -10.51 -13.23
N HIS A 472 -19.75 -10.23 -13.98
CA HIS A 472 -19.04 -8.95 -13.94
C HIS A 472 -19.15 -8.26 -15.28
N ARG A 473 -19.48 -6.97 -15.27
CA ARG A 473 -19.53 -6.14 -16.47
C ARG A 473 -18.87 -4.80 -16.22
N ALA A 474 -18.14 -4.31 -17.22
CA ALA A 474 -17.55 -2.98 -17.21
C ALA A 474 -18.30 -2.02 -18.14
N ASP A 475 -19.62 -1.91 -17.99
CA ASP A 475 -20.46 -1.01 -18.81
C ASP A 475 -20.13 0.49 -18.59
N GLY A 476 -19.26 0.81 -17.63
CA GLY A 476 -18.82 2.15 -17.25
C GLY A 476 -17.34 2.20 -16.86
N ALA A 477 -16.96 3.18 -16.04
CA ALA A 477 -15.57 3.42 -15.65
C ALA A 477 -14.91 2.26 -14.88
N TYR A 478 -15.69 1.38 -14.24
CA TYR A 478 -15.20 0.26 -13.43
C TYR A 478 -16.21 -0.88 -13.40
N PHE A 479 -15.76 -2.09 -13.07
CA PHE A 479 -16.59 -3.30 -13.08
C PHE A 479 -17.69 -3.26 -12.01
N LYS A 480 -18.82 -3.89 -12.33
CA LYS A 480 -19.97 -4.09 -11.45
C LYS A 480 -20.44 -5.53 -11.48
N GLY A 481 -20.74 -6.07 -10.30
CA GLY A 481 -21.43 -7.34 -10.15
C GLY A 481 -22.92 -7.25 -10.51
N SER A 482 -23.43 -8.24 -11.23
CA SER A 482 -24.86 -8.42 -11.52
C SER A 482 -25.25 -9.90 -11.42
N ASP A 483 -26.56 -10.18 -11.45
CA ASP A 483 -27.10 -11.54 -11.56
C ASP A 483 -26.53 -12.48 -10.48
N ARG A 484 -26.54 -12.03 -9.22
CA ARG A 484 -26.02 -12.81 -8.10
C ARG A 484 -26.81 -14.11 -7.93
N LEU A 485 -26.09 -15.21 -7.77
CA LEU A 485 -26.61 -16.52 -7.37
C LEU A 485 -25.88 -17.00 -6.10
N ASP A 486 -26.65 -17.29 -5.05
CA ASP A 486 -26.12 -17.91 -3.82
C ASP A 486 -26.03 -19.42 -4.03
N LEU A 487 -24.81 -19.95 -4.16
CA LEU A 487 -24.55 -21.35 -4.46
C LEU A 487 -24.68 -22.24 -3.22
N LEU A 488 -24.23 -21.74 -2.09
CA LEU A 488 -24.20 -22.46 -0.82
C LEU A 488 -24.50 -21.49 0.32
N SER A 489 -25.37 -21.86 1.25
CA SER A 489 -25.57 -21.11 2.49
C SER A 489 -25.86 -22.03 3.67
N SER A 490 -25.51 -21.59 4.87
CA SER A 490 -25.81 -22.33 6.11
C SER A 490 -26.51 -21.44 7.13
N PRO A 491 -27.56 -21.92 7.82
CA PRO A 491 -28.09 -21.27 9.00
C PRO A 491 -27.17 -21.44 10.23
N ASP A 492 -26.25 -22.41 10.20
CA ASP A 492 -25.29 -22.66 11.28
C ASP A 492 -24.14 -21.66 11.20
N GLN A 493 -23.91 -20.93 12.30
CA GLN A 493 -22.86 -19.94 12.40
C GLN A 493 -21.46 -20.54 12.57
N LEU A 494 -21.33 -21.86 12.70
CA LEU A 494 -20.04 -22.54 12.62
C LEU A 494 -19.47 -22.51 11.21
N PHE A 495 -20.30 -22.53 10.17
CA PHE A 495 -19.84 -22.38 8.78
C PHE A 495 -19.30 -20.96 8.57
N ARG A 496 -18.00 -20.86 8.33
CA ARG A 496 -17.25 -19.60 8.15
C ARG A 496 -16.44 -19.67 6.84
N PRO A 497 -17.06 -19.44 5.67
CA PRO A 497 -16.35 -19.45 4.40
C PRO A 497 -15.41 -18.24 4.28
N VAL A 498 -14.12 -18.45 4.50
CA VAL A 498 -13.10 -17.38 4.58
C VAL A 498 -12.30 -17.19 3.29
N ASP A 499 -12.18 -18.22 2.44
CA ASP A 499 -11.53 -18.10 1.14
C ASP A 499 -12.14 -19.04 0.08
N ILE A 500 -11.93 -18.71 -1.20
CA ILE A 500 -12.41 -19.46 -2.36
C ILE A 500 -11.27 -19.62 -3.37
N ALA A 501 -11.14 -20.80 -3.96
CA ALA A 501 -10.28 -21.06 -5.11
C ALA A 501 -10.98 -22.00 -6.12
N PHE A 502 -10.58 -21.95 -7.38
CA PHE A 502 -10.99 -22.94 -8.39
C PHE A 502 -9.83 -23.91 -8.64
N GLY A 503 -10.13 -25.21 -8.65
CA GLY A 503 -9.17 -26.28 -8.94
C GLY A 503 -8.98 -26.53 -10.42
N LEU A 504 -7.94 -27.30 -10.79
CA LEU A 504 -7.69 -27.69 -12.18
C LEU A 504 -8.79 -28.58 -12.77
N ASP A 505 -9.53 -29.27 -11.90
CA ASP A 505 -10.74 -30.03 -12.19
C ASP A 505 -11.95 -29.13 -12.57
N GLY A 506 -11.83 -27.82 -12.36
CA GLY A 506 -12.89 -26.83 -12.52
C GLY A 506 -13.83 -26.69 -11.31
N GLY A 507 -13.65 -27.47 -10.24
CA GLY A 507 -14.45 -27.35 -9.02
C GLY A 507 -14.15 -26.05 -8.28
N MET A 508 -15.13 -25.53 -7.54
CA MET A 508 -14.93 -24.40 -6.63
C MET A 508 -14.73 -24.93 -5.21
N TYR A 509 -13.61 -24.59 -4.59
CA TYR A 509 -13.23 -25.01 -3.25
C TYR A 509 -13.40 -23.85 -2.28
N VAL A 510 -13.96 -24.14 -1.11
CA VAL A 510 -14.29 -23.17 -0.07
C VAL A 510 -13.58 -23.56 1.20
N SER A 511 -12.73 -22.65 1.68
CA SER A 511 -12.07 -22.73 2.98
C SER A 511 -13.06 -22.35 4.06
N ASP A 512 -13.41 -23.29 4.94
CA ASP A 512 -14.30 -23.10 6.08
C ASP A 512 -13.49 -23.09 7.38
N PHE A 513 -13.35 -21.90 7.96
CA PHE A 513 -12.59 -21.65 9.19
C PHE A 513 -13.19 -22.38 10.41
N CYS A 514 -14.46 -22.79 10.34
CA CYS A 514 -15.17 -23.61 11.32
C CYS A 514 -15.00 -23.12 12.78
N SER A 515 -15.60 -21.98 13.13
CA SER A 515 -15.50 -21.42 14.50
C SER A 515 -16.75 -20.65 14.93
N ARG A 516 -17.14 -20.83 16.20
CA ARG A 516 -18.31 -20.16 16.82
C ARG A 516 -18.16 -18.64 16.81
N ILE A 517 -16.94 -18.14 16.99
CA ILE A 517 -16.59 -16.73 16.87
C ILE A 517 -15.43 -16.55 15.89
N ILE A 518 -15.41 -15.41 15.20
CA ILE A 518 -14.37 -15.06 14.21
C ILE A 518 -13.77 -13.66 14.47
N GLY A 519 -14.33 -12.94 15.44
CA GLY A 519 -14.04 -11.53 15.71
C GLY A 519 -13.30 -11.31 17.04
N HIS A 520 -12.00 -11.01 17.05
CA HIS A 520 -11.29 -10.62 18.28
C HIS A 520 -11.49 -9.14 18.65
N ALA A 521 -12.02 -8.31 17.76
CA ALA A 521 -12.41 -6.95 18.11
C ALA A 521 -13.59 -6.90 19.09
N GLN A 522 -14.48 -7.91 19.05
CA GLN A 522 -15.67 -8.00 19.90
C GLN A 522 -15.53 -8.99 21.06
N ASN A 523 -14.58 -9.93 20.96
CA ASN A 523 -14.39 -11.00 21.96
C ASN A 523 -12.95 -10.98 22.50
N SER A 524 -12.73 -11.53 23.69
CA SER A 524 -11.35 -11.69 24.21
C SER A 524 -10.49 -12.50 23.25
N MET A 525 -9.19 -12.20 23.13
CA MET A 525 -8.26 -13.09 22.42
C MET A 525 -8.23 -14.51 23.00
N ARG A 526 -8.66 -14.64 24.26
CA ARG A 526 -8.62 -15.85 25.06
C ARG A 526 -10.00 -16.39 25.39
N ASP A 527 -11.02 -15.96 24.65
CA ASP A 527 -12.39 -16.45 24.77
C ASP A 527 -12.45 -17.98 24.58
N PRO A 528 -13.15 -18.73 25.44
CA PRO A 528 -13.23 -20.20 25.32
C PRO A 528 -14.02 -20.67 24.09
N ARG A 529 -14.73 -19.78 23.39
CA ARG A 529 -15.48 -20.11 22.17
C ARG A 529 -14.63 -20.08 20.89
N TRP A 530 -13.33 -19.75 20.98
CA TRP A 530 -12.41 -19.98 19.88
C TRP A 530 -12.24 -21.49 19.69
N ASP A 531 -12.44 -21.98 18.45
CA ASP A 531 -12.40 -23.40 18.11
C ASP A 531 -11.14 -23.72 17.28
N PRO A 532 -9.96 -23.85 17.92
CA PRO A 532 -8.68 -23.92 17.21
C PRO A 532 -8.43 -25.29 16.58
N GLN A 533 -9.35 -26.25 16.72
CA GLN A 533 -9.16 -27.67 16.40
C GLN A 533 -9.92 -28.12 15.15
N CYS A 534 -10.72 -27.24 14.55
CA CYS A 534 -11.64 -27.60 13.48
C CYS A 534 -11.32 -26.85 12.20
N GLY A 535 -11.63 -27.43 11.04
CA GLY A 535 -11.32 -26.85 9.76
C GLY A 535 -11.76 -27.75 8.61
N ARG A 536 -12.43 -27.17 7.61
CA ARG A 536 -13.02 -27.94 6.52
C ARG A 536 -12.75 -27.30 5.17
N ILE A 537 -12.62 -28.14 4.16
CA ILE A 537 -12.66 -27.73 2.76
C ILE A 537 -13.90 -28.34 2.13
N TRP A 538 -14.74 -27.49 1.55
CA TRP A 538 -15.92 -27.89 0.78
C TRP A 538 -15.68 -27.71 -0.70
N ARG A 539 -16.14 -28.64 -1.53
CA ARG A 539 -16.06 -28.56 -2.99
C ARG A 539 -17.46 -28.42 -3.58
N ILE A 540 -17.63 -27.46 -4.47
CA ILE A 540 -18.89 -27.15 -5.17
C ILE A 540 -18.69 -27.34 -6.67
N THR A 541 -19.59 -28.08 -7.30
CA THR A 541 -19.59 -28.34 -8.75
C THR A 541 -20.96 -28.07 -9.36
N PHE A 542 -20.97 -27.71 -10.63
CA PHE A 542 -22.16 -27.58 -11.44
C PHE A 542 -22.43 -28.90 -12.17
N LYS A 543 -23.64 -29.45 -11.98
CA LYS A 543 -24.05 -30.76 -12.54
C LYS A 543 -24.21 -30.75 -14.06
N GLY A 544 -24.44 -29.59 -14.65
CA GLY A 544 -24.71 -29.46 -16.08
C GLY A 544 -23.47 -29.51 -16.97
N LYS A 545 -22.26 -29.55 -16.40
CA LYS A 545 -21.00 -29.72 -17.12
C LYS A 545 -20.11 -30.72 -16.38
N PRO A 546 -19.24 -31.46 -17.08
CA PRO A 546 -18.32 -32.39 -16.44
C PRO A 546 -17.28 -31.64 -15.60
N VAL A 547 -16.75 -32.33 -14.60
CA VAL A 547 -15.49 -31.97 -13.94
C VAL A 547 -14.33 -32.52 -14.77
N ALA A 548 -13.22 -31.79 -14.86
CA ALA A 548 -12.06 -32.28 -15.59
C ALA A 548 -11.37 -33.38 -14.77
N LYS A 549 -11.29 -34.58 -15.36
CA LYS A 549 -10.52 -35.70 -14.79
C LYS A 549 -9.09 -35.74 -15.27
N ASP A 550 -8.80 -35.17 -16.43
CA ASP A 550 -7.46 -35.04 -16.99
C ASP A 550 -7.18 -33.56 -17.25
N TRP A 551 -6.44 -32.93 -16.35
CA TRP A 551 -6.03 -31.53 -16.51
C TRP A 551 -4.64 -31.43 -17.15
N PRO A 552 -4.30 -30.27 -17.77
CA PRO A 552 -3.04 -30.11 -18.47
C PRO A 552 -1.83 -30.35 -17.58
N LYS A 553 -0.83 -31.07 -18.11
CA LYS A 553 0.45 -31.27 -17.43
C LYS A 553 1.31 -30.00 -17.55
N ILE A 554 1.49 -29.30 -16.43
CA ILE A 554 2.32 -28.08 -16.36
C ILE A 554 3.71 -28.41 -15.80
N GLU A 555 3.78 -29.27 -14.79
CA GLU A 555 5.05 -29.72 -14.24
C GLU A 555 5.82 -30.62 -15.21
N GLY A 556 7.12 -30.31 -15.38
CA GLY A 556 7.99 -31.01 -16.33
C GLY A 556 7.69 -30.73 -17.80
N ALA A 557 6.73 -29.85 -18.11
CA ALA A 557 6.46 -29.41 -19.47
C ALA A 557 7.65 -28.61 -20.04
N ASN A 558 7.96 -28.83 -21.32
CA ASN A 558 8.99 -28.06 -22.01
C ASN A 558 8.48 -26.66 -22.42
N THR A 559 9.37 -25.80 -22.92
CA THR A 559 9.04 -24.41 -23.25
C THR A 559 7.90 -24.29 -24.28
N ASP A 560 7.91 -25.11 -25.34
CA ASP A 560 6.87 -25.07 -26.38
C ASP A 560 5.50 -25.50 -25.81
N GLU A 561 5.48 -26.54 -24.97
CA GLU A 561 4.28 -26.99 -24.27
C GLU A 561 3.73 -25.89 -23.34
N LEU A 562 4.60 -25.25 -22.55
CA LEU A 562 4.22 -24.15 -21.66
C LEU A 562 3.68 -22.94 -22.42
N LEU A 563 4.23 -22.61 -23.59
CA LEU A 563 3.73 -21.54 -24.45
C LEU A 563 2.31 -21.82 -24.95
N GLU A 564 2.01 -23.06 -25.35
CA GLU A 564 0.65 -23.43 -25.75
C GLU A 564 -0.35 -23.37 -24.58
N LEU A 565 0.10 -23.63 -23.35
CA LEU A 565 -0.74 -23.48 -22.15
C LEU A 565 -1.17 -22.03 -21.87
N LEU A 566 -0.49 -21.02 -22.43
CA LEU A 566 -0.92 -19.63 -22.34
C LEU A 566 -2.28 -19.36 -23.02
N LYS A 567 -2.72 -20.26 -23.91
CA LYS A 567 -4.03 -20.17 -24.58
C LYS A 567 -5.15 -20.85 -23.80
N HIS A 568 -4.84 -21.61 -22.75
CA HIS A 568 -5.80 -22.47 -22.05
C HIS A 568 -6.98 -21.68 -21.45
N PRO A 569 -8.24 -22.17 -21.48
CA PRO A 569 -9.40 -21.40 -21.00
C PRO A 569 -9.42 -21.12 -19.49
N GLN A 570 -8.68 -21.88 -18.69
CA GLN A 570 -8.52 -21.64 -17.25
C GLN A 570 -7.36 -20.70 -16.98
N ASP A 571 -7.64 -19.58 -16.31
CA ASP A 571 -6.62 -18.59 -15.93
C ASP A 571 -5.58 -19.17 -14.95
N LEU A 572 -5.94 -20.17 -14.11
CA LEU A 572 -5.01 -20.88 -13.23
C LEU A 572 -3.89 -21.61 -14.00
N VAL A 573 -4.25 -22.25 -15.12
CA VAL A 573 -3.27 -22.94 -16.00
C VAL A 573 -2.35 -21.93 -16.66
N ARG A 574 -2.91 -20.84 -17.21
CA ARG A 574 -2.12 -19.74 -17.80
C ARG A 574 -1.16 -19.15 -16.77
N ASP A 575 -1.62 -18.98 -15.54
CA ASP A 575 -0.82 -18.37 -14.47
C ASP A 575 0.40 -19.20 -14.09
N HIS A 576 0.24 -20.51 -13.89
CA HIS A 576 1.37 -21.40 -13.63
C HIS A 576 2.30 -21.54 -14.84
N ALA A 577 1.76 -21.57 -16.06
CA ALA A 577 2.57 -21.54 -17.28
C ALA A 577 3.42 -20.26 -17.38
N ARG A 578 2.81 -19.08 -17.17
CA ARG A 578 3.54 -17.79 -17.11
C ARG A 578 4.67 -17.83 -16.09
N ARG A 579 4.41 -18.36 -14.89
CA ARG A 579 5.41 -18.42 -13.80
C ARG A 579 6.62 -19.27 -14.18
N LYS A 580 6.41 -20.46 -14.78
CA LYS A 580 7.53 -21.29 -15.26
C LYS A 580 8.28 -20.64 -16.43
N LEU A 581 7.56 -20.07 -17.40
CA LEU A 581 8.17 -19.38 -18.55
C LEU A 581 9.08 -18.22 -18.14
N ARG A 582 8.70 -17.42 -17.13
CA ARG A 582 9.53 -16.31 -16.61
C ARG A 582 10.92 -16.73 -16.14
N HIS A 583 11.09 -17.98 -15.75
CA HIS A 583 12.33 -18.54 -15.24
C HIS A 583 13.04 -19.45 -16.24
N THR A 584 12.53 -19.53 -17.47
CA THR A 584 13.14 -20.27 -18.57
C THR A 584 14.29 -19.46 -19.19
N GLU A 585 15.47 -20.07 -19.30
CA GLU A 585 16.62 -19.45 -19.97
C GLU A 585 16.31 -19.18 -21.45
N GLY A 586 16.65 -18.00 -21.95
CA GLY A 586 16.40 -17.62 -23.34
C GLY A 586 14.92 -17.35 -23.69
N ILE A 587 14.03 -17.24 -22.70
CA ILE A 587 12.57 -17.06 -22.91
C ILE A 587 12.20 -15.94 -23.88
N VAL A 588 12.97 -14.85 -23.93
CA VAL A 588 12.73 -13.72 -24.85
C VAL A 588 12.71 -14.19 -26.31
N SER A 589 13.70 -14.99 -26.71
CA SER A 589 13.80 -15.49 -28.09
C SER A 589 12.71 -16.52 -28.42
N PHE A 590 12.33 -17.35 -27.45
CA PHE A 590 11.21 -18.29 -27.61
C PHE A 590 9.89 -17.56 -27.82
N LEU A 591 9.60 -16.53 -27.02
CA LEU A 591 8.39 -15.71 -27.16
C LEU A 591 8.35 -14.99 -28.51
N ASP A 592 9.46 -14.37 -28.94
CA ASP A 592 9.52 -13.70 -30.23
C ASP A 592 9.21 -14.67 -31.38
N SER A 593 9.81 -15.88 -31.35
CA SER A 593 9.59 -16.94 -32.34
C SER A 593 8.16 -17.49 -32.31
N TRP A 594 7.59 -17.69 -31.12
CA TRP A 594 6.23 -18.19 -30.96
C TRP A 594 5.20 -17.19 -31.48
N LEU A 595 5.42 -15.90 -31.22
CA LEU A 595 4.54 -14.83 -31.68
C LEU A 595 4.56 -14.70 -33.20
N GLU A 596 5.62 -15.11 -33.92
CA GLU A 596 5.60 -15.14 -35.41
C GLU A 596 4.43 -15.94 -35.98
N LYS A 597 4.00 -16.97 -35.26
CA LYS A 597 2.92 -17.88 -35.66
C LYS A 597 1.60 -17.60 -34.92
N ASN A 598 1.67 -16.99 -33.74
CA ASN A 598 0.53 -16.79 -32.83
C ASN A 598 0.31 -15.30 -32.56
N ARG A 599 -0.44 -14.65 -33.46
CA ARG A 599 -0.67 -13.19 -33.44
C ARG A 599 -2.04 -12.80 -32.86
N GLU A 600 -2.71 -13.70 -32.14
CA GLU A 600 -3.95 -13.34 -31.45
C GLU A 600 -3.68 -12.36 -30.31
N ASP A 601 -4.63 -11.47 -30.05
CA ASP A 601 -4.50 -10.43 -29.02
C ASP A 601 -4.16 -10.99 -27.63
N GLU A 602 -4.77 -12.10 -27.22
CA GLU A 602 -4.47 -12.74 -25.93
C GLU A 602 -3.06 -13.33 -25.89
N SER A 603 -2.62 -14.01 -26.96
CA SER A 603 -1.26 -14.56 -27.08
C SER A 603 -0.20 -13.46 -26.97
N ILE A 604 -0.45 -12.32 -27.61
CA ILE A 604 0.42 -11.13 -27.53
C ILE A 604 0.39 -10.56 -26.10
N LEU A 605 -0.78 -10.40 -25.48
CA LEU A 605 -0.89 -9.85 -24.13
C LEU A 605 -0.15 -10.70 -23.08
N GLU A 606 -0.34 -12.02 -23.11
CA GLU A 606 0.37 -12.98 -22.26
C GLU A 606 1.90 -12.84 -22.42
N SER A 607 2.36 -12.78 -23.67
CA SER A 607 3.78 -12.60 -23.99
C SER A 607 4.34 -11.27 -23.48
N LEU A 608 3.59 -10.17 -23.63
CA LEU A 608 4.01 -8.86 -23.15
C LEU A 608 4.14 -8.80 -21.62
N TRP A 609 3.31 -9.54 -20.86
CA TRP A 609 3.47 -9.63 -19.41
C TRP A 609 4.74 -10.39 -19.01
N ILE A 610 5.13 -11.43 -19.74
CA ILE A 610 6.38 -12.16 -19.48
C ILE A 610 7.58 -11.30 -19.87
N LEU A 611 7.57 -10.69 -21.06
CA LEU A 611 8.62 -9.79 -21.54
C LEU A 611 8.85 -8.59 -20.60
N GLN A 612 7.78 -8.02 -20.05
CA GLN A 612 7.87 -6.92 -19.06
C GLN A 612 8.74 -7.26 -17.85
N ASP A 613 8.72 -8.51 -17.41
CA ASP A 613 9.50 -9.00 -16.27
C ASP A 613 10.93 -9.38 -16.67
N GLN A 614 11.17 -9.70 -17.95
CA GLN A 614 12.51 -9.74 -18.51
C GLN A 614 13.10 -8.33 -18.75
N GLY A 615 12.28 -7.28 -18.60
CA GLY A 615 12.69 -5.89 -18.86
C GLY A 615 12.64 -5.49 -20.33
N GLU A 616 12.04 -6.34 -21.17
CA GLU A 616 11.96 -6.23 -22.63
C GLU A 616 10.67 -5.53 -23.08
N VAL A 617 10.78 -4.62 -24.04
CA VAL A 617 9.64 -3.89 -24.63
C VAL A 617 9.50 -4.22 -26.11
N ARG A 618 8.26 -4.45 -26.55
CA ARG A 618 7.88 -4.67 -27.96
C ARG A 618 6.79 -3.66 -28.35
N GLN A 619 7.21 -2.42 -28.65
CA GLN A 619 6.27 -1.32 -28.90
C GLN A 619 5.32 -1.60 -30.09
N SER A 620 5.77 -2.31 -31.12
CA SER A 620 4.92 -2.69 -32.26
C SER A 620 3.76 -3.59 -31.85
N LEU A 621 4.02 -4.57 -30.99
CA LEU A 621 3.01 -5.47 -30.42
C LEU A 621 2.08 -4.74 -29.46
N LEU A 622 2.61 -3.85 -28.60
CA LEU A 622 1.78 -2.99 -27.76
C LEU A 622 0.84 -2.11 -28.60
N ALA A 623 1.35 -1.53 -29.69
CA ALA A 623 0.57 -0.70 -30.61
C ALA A 623 -0.51 -1.50 -31.37
N HIS A 624 -0.31 -2.81 -31.55
CA HIS A 624 -1.33 -3.72 -32.08
C HIS A 624 -2.49 -3.85 -31.08
N LEU A 625 -2.19 -4.23 -29.82
CA LEU A 625 -3.20 -4.40 -28.78
C LEU A 625 -4.01 -3.13 -28.49
N LEU A 626 -3.38 -1.95 -28.56
CA LEU A 626 -4.05 -0.66 -28.39
C LEU A 626 -5.07 -0.34 -29.50
N LYS A 627 -5.14 -1.15 -30.56
CA LYS A 627 -6.12 -1.05 -31.65
C LYS A 627 -7.11 -2.23 -31.68
N SER A 628 -7.00 -3.17 -30.73
CA SER A 628 -7.90 -4.32 -30.63
C SER A 628 -9.36 -3.87 -30.63
N GLU A 629 -10.24 -4.68 -31.23
CA GLU A 629 -11.68 -4.46 -31.16
C GLU A 629 -12.19 -4.66 -29.72
N ASP A 630 -11.55 -5.52 -28.94
CA ASP A 630 -11.86 -5.75 -27.54
C ASP A 630 -11.29 -4.63 -26.65
N TYR A 631 -12.18 -3.85 -26.05
CA TYR A 631 -11.78 -2.77 -25.14
C TYR A 631 -11.00 -3.27 -23.92
N ARG A 632 -11.19 -4.53 -23.51
CA ARG A 632 -10.49 -5.13 -22.36
C ARG A 632 -9.02 -5.35 -22.68
N ILE A 633 -8.71 -5.77 -23.91
CA ILE A 633 -7.34 -5.83 -24.45
C ILE A 633 -6.74 -4.43 -24.55
N ARG A 634 -7.48 -3.45 -25.11
CA ARG A 634 -7.00 -2.05 -25.16
C ARG A 634 -6.72 -1.48 -23.78
N ALA A 635 -7.54 -1.81 -22.78
CA ALA A 635 -7.35 -1.41 -21.39
C ALA A 635 -6.09 -2.04 -20.79
N ALA A 636 -5.91 -3.36 -20.94
CA ALA A 636 -4.72 -4.08 -20.48
C ALA A 636 -3.43 -3.54 -21.12
N ALA A 637 -3.45 -3.28 -22.43
CA ALA A 637 -2.35 -2.66 -23.16
C ALA A 637 -2.08 -1.23 -22.68
N THR A 638 -3.13 -0.45 -22.41
CA THR A 638 -2.97 0.90 -21.82
C THR A 638 -2.29 0.82 -20.46
N HIS A 639 -2.69 -0.15 -19.61
CA HIS A 639 -2.11 -0.37 -18.29
C HIS A 639 -0.60 -0.66 -18.34
N LEU A 640 -0.17 -1.50 -19.28
CA LEU A 640 1.24 -1.87 -19.49
C LEU A 640 2.18 -0.67 -19.70
N ILE A 641 1.67 0.43 -20.29
CA ILE A 641 2.45 1.65 -20.54
C ILE A 641 3.10 2.17 -19.25
N ARG A 642 2.42 2.03 -18.10
CA ARG A 642 2.94 2.44 -16.79
C ARG A 642 4.31 1.83 -16.47
N PHE A 643 4.56 0.60 -16.90
CA PHE A 643 5.78 -0.14 -16.59
C PHE A 643 6.84 -0.04 -17.68
N GLN A 644 6.46 0.42 -18.87
CA GLN A 644 7.31 0.48 -20.08
C GLN A 644 7.65 1.91 -20.50
N ALA A 645 7.04 2.93 -19.88
CA ALA A 645 7.14 4.33 -20.31
C ALA A 645 8.58 4.82 -20.55
N ASP A 646 9.54 4.40 -19.72
CA ASP A 646 10.94 4.83 -19.81
C ASP A 646 11.67 4.26 -21.07
N GLN A 647 11.08 3.27 -21.74
CA GLN A 647 11.63 2.60 -22.93
C GLN A 647 10.74 2.76 -24.19
N LEU A 648 9.55 3.35 -24.06
CA LEU A 648 8.65 3.57 -25.19
C LEU A 648 8.99 4.87 -25.93
N GLU A 649 8.81 4.88 -27.24
CA GLU A 649 8.82 6.10 -28.03
C GLU A 649 7.49 6.83 -27.88
N GLN A 650 7.56 8.12 -27.54
CA GLN A 650 6.40 9.01 -27.41
C GLN A 650 5.23 8.45 -26.55
N PRO A 651 5.46 7.89 -25.35
CA PRO A 651 4.40 7.29 -24.51
C PRO A 651 3.26 8.27 -24.19
N LYS A 652 3.55 9.57 -24.07
CA LYS A 652 2.53 10.62 -23.87
C LYS A 652 1.59 10.77 -25.07
N ALA A 653 2.09 10.57 -26.30
CA ALA A 653 1.25 10.61 -27.50
C ALA A 653 0.31 9.40 -27.55
N ILE A 654 0.81 8.22 -27.16
CA ILE A 654 0.01 7.00 -27.03
C ILE A 654 -1.12 7.21 -26.01
N LEU A 655 -0.79 7.66 -24.79
CA LEU A 655 -1.78 7.92 -23.74
C LEU A 655 -2.78 9.01 -24.12
N ARG A 656 -2.35 10.06 -24.83
CA ARG A 656 -3.24 11.10 -25.36
C ARG A 656 -4.32 10.52 -26.28
N LYS A 657 -3.97 9.55 -27.12
CA LYS A 657 -4.94 8.86 -27.97
C LYS A 657 -5.93 8.05 -27.11
N MET A 658 -5.44 7.29 -26.15
CA MET A 658 -6.26 6.46 -25.26
C MET A 658 -7.15 7.28 -24.32
N ALA A 659 -6.77 8.52 -23.99
CA ALA A 659 -7.59 9.44 -23.19
C ALA A 659 -8.95 9.77 -23.85
N LYS A 660 -9.06 9.52 -25.16
CA LYS A 660 -10.24 9.73 -26.00
C LYS A 660 -10.86 8.41 -26.49
N ASP A 661 -10.46 7.26 -25.95
CA ASP A 661 -11.04 5.96 -26.34
C ASP A 661 -12.56 5.95 -26.09
N GLY A 662 -13.30 5.29 -27.00
CA GLY A 662 -14.76 5.20 -26.91
C GLY A 662 -15.22 4.52 -25.62
N HIS A 663 -14.45 3.57 -25.10
CA HIS A 663 -14.84 2.81 -23.92
C HIS A 663 -14.37 3.49 -22.61
N PRO A 664 -15.23 3.69 -21.60
CA PRO A 664 -14.87 4.34 -20.35
C PRO A 664 -13.80 3.58 -19.56
N ARG A 665 -13.77 2.24 -19.63
CA ARG A 665 -12.70 1.44 -18.98
C ARG A 665 -11.29 1.80 -19.46
N VAL A 666 -11.08 2.00 -20.77
CA VAL A 666 -9.76 2.37 -21.31
C VAL A 666 -9.35 3.74 -20.78
N ARG A 667 -10.30 4.68 -20.70
CA ARG A 667 -10.08 6.00 -20.11
C ARG A 667 -9.75 5.95 -18.62
N THR A 668 -10.35 5.02 -17.86
CA THR A 668 -9.96 4.75 -16.47
C THR A 668 -8.50 4.31 -16.37
N GLU A 669 -8.04 3.40 -17.24
CA GLU A 669 -6.64 2.98 -17.26
C GLU A 669 -5.70 4.13 -17.59
N VAL A 670 -6.07 5.06 -18.47
CA VAL A 670 -5.27 6.27 -18.69
C VAL A 670 -5.11 7.09 -17.42
N ILE A 671 -6.21 7.31 -16.67
CA ILE A 671 -6.13 8.03 -15.39
C ILE A 671 -5.22 7.28 -14.40
N HIS A 672 -5.38 5.96 -14.30
CA HIS A 672 -4.57 5.12 -13.42
C HIS A 672 -3.08 5.19 -13.80
N VAL A 673 -2.73 4.94 -15.07
CA VAL A 673 -1.34 5.01 -15.55
C VAL A 673 -0.72 6.39 -15.33
N VAL A 674 -1.43 7.46 -15.71
CA VAL A 674 -0.94 8.83 -15.53
C VAL A 674 -0.74 9.14 -14.05
N SER A 675 -1.61 8.66 -13.16
CA SER A 675 -1.49 8.90 -11.70
C SER A 675 -0.18 8.35 -11.11
N HIS A 676 0.35 7.26 -11.69
CA HIS A 676 1.66 6.71 -11.31
C HIS A 676 2.83 7.38 -12.04
N LEU A 677 2.72 7.63 -13.35
CA LEU A 677 3.82 8.20 -14.13
C LEU A 677 4.13 9.65 -13.77
N GLN A 678 3.13 10.44 -13.35
CA GLN A 678 3.33 11.84 -12.94
C GLN A 678 4.28 12.00 -11.74
N ARG A 679 4.51 10.94 -10.95
CA ARG A 679 5.49 10.91 -9.85
C ARG A 679 6.94 10.95 -10.33
N LYS A 680 7.21 10.30 -11.46
CA LYS A 680 8.53 10.22 -12.07
C LYS A 680 8.77 11.41 -12.99
N ASP A 681 7.75 11.76 -13.77
CA ASP A 681 7.77 12.88 -14.71
C ASP A 681 6.45 13.68 -14.59
N PRO A 682 6.45 14.83 -13.91
CA PRO A 682 5.24 15.63 -13.70
C PRO A 682 4.54 16.09 -14.99
N THR A 683 5.22 16.09 -16.13
CA THR A 683 4.62 16.54 -17.40
C THR A 683 3.49 15.62 -17.89
N TYR A 684 3.42 14.36 -17.41
CA TYR A 684 2.29 13.46 -17.65
C TYR A 684 0.97 13.98 -17.10
N ALA A 685 0.98 14.83 -16.06
CA ALA A 685 -0.24 15.34 -15.42
C ALA A 685 -1.20 16.03 -16.41
N SER A 686 -0.65 16.70 -17.43
CA SER A 686 -1.44 17.38 -18.49
C SER A 686 -2.38 16.44 -19.26
N LEU A 687 -2.11 15.13 -19.26
CA LEU A 687 -2.95 14.12 -19.91
C LEU A 687 -4.25 13.83 -19.16
N LEU A 688 -4.28 14.04 -17.83
CA LEU A 688 -5.51 13.92 -17.04
C LEU A 688 -6.58 14.86 -17.58
N GLY A 689 -6.15 16.06 -17.93
CA GLY A 689 -6.96 17.08 -18.56
C GLY A 689 -7.52 16.69 -19.94
N GLN A 690 -6.96 15.69 -20.61
CA GLN A 690 -7.39 15.27 -21.96
C GLN A 690 -8.36 14.09 -21.93
N VAL A 691 -8.64 13.54 -20.75
CA VAL A 691 -9.58 12.43 -20.59
C VAL A 691 -11.01 12.93 -20.81
N THR A 692 -11.72 12.28 -21.74
CA THR A 692 -13.11 12.62 -22.02
C THR A 692 -14.00 12.06 -20.91
N VAL A 693 -14.68 12.92 -20.14
CA VAL A 693 -15.49 12.52 -18.97
C VAL A 693 -16.94 13.00 -18.99
N GLN A 694 -17.41 13.54 -20.12
CA GLN A 694 -18.75 14.12 -20.22
C GLN A 694 -19.82 13.04 -20.01
N GLY A 695 -20.76 13.29 -19.09
CA GLY A 695 -21.84 12.36 -18.75
C GLY A 695 -21.48 11.19 -17.82
N ASP A 696 -20.19 10.92 -17.56
CA ASP A 696 -19.75 9.82 -16.69
C ASP A 696 -19.30 10.34 -15.32
N LYS A 697 -20.21 10.29 -14.34
CA LYS A 697 -19.92 10.71 -12.96
C LYS A 697 -18.84 9.87 -12.30
N ALA A 698 -18.76 8.57 -12.61
CA ALA A 698 -17.74 7.69 -12.04
C ALA A 698 -16.35 8.10 -12.53
N LEU A 699 -16.20 8.30 -13.84
CA LEU A 699 -14.94 8.71 -14.44
C LEU A 699 -14.51 10.11 -13.97
N GLN A 700 -15.46 11.06 -13.84
CA GLN A 700 -15.18 12.38 -13.23
C GLN A 700 -14.63 12.25 -11.80
N THR A 701 -15.22 11.34 -11.02
CA THR A 701 -14.81 11.09 -9.64
C THR A 701 -13.39 10.50 -9.62
N ILE A 702 -13.08 9.52 -10.47
CA ILE A 702 -11.73 8.93 -10.63
C ILE A 702 -10.71 9.99 -11.06
N LEU A 703 -11.06 10.84 -12.03
CA LEU A 703 -10.21 11.93 -12.49
C LEU A 703 -9.91 12.94 -11.38
N GLN A 704 -10.91 13.28 -10.57
CA GLN A 704 -10.75 14.16 -9.41
C GLN A 704 -9.81 13.56 -8.36
N ASP A 705 -9.81 12.24 -8.16
CA ASP A 705 -8.88 11.61 -7.23
C ASP A 705 -7.45 11.63 -7.77
N ALA A 706 -7.23 11.41 -9.06
CA ALA A 706 -5.90 11.53 -9.67
C ALA A 706 -5.36 12.97 -9.65
N SER A 707 -6.24 13.98 -9.54
CA SER A 707 -5.86 15.39 -9.45
C SER A 707 -5.29 15.80 -8.09
N TYR A 708 -5.20 14.90 -7.10
CA TYR A 708 -4.43 15.16 -5.87
C TYR A 708 -2.91 15.29 -6.13
N GLY A 709 -2.45 14.99 -7.35
CA GLY A 709 -1.10 15.25 -7.81
C GLY A 709 -0.10 14.16 -7.43
N ALA A 710 1.18 14.44 -7.70
CA ALA A 710 2.27 13.48 -7.60
C ALA A 710 3.00 13.48 -6.24
N TYR A 711 2.87 14.57 -5.48
CA TYR A 711 3.64 14.81 -4.26
C TYR A 711 2.70 15.09 -3.12
N SER A 712 2.92 14.40 -2.01
CA SER A 712 2.34 14.83 -0.75
C SER A 712 3.16 16.05 -0.36
N GLY A 713 2.56 17.08 0.23
CA GLY A 713 3.36 17.76 1.24
C GLY A 713 3.74 16.67 2.24
N LYS A 714 5.05 16.51 2.45
CA LYS A 714 5.75 15.44 3.19
C LYS A 714 4.83 14.66 4.15
N GLY A 715 4.72 13.34 4.01
CA GLY A 715 3.81 12.59 4.88
C GLY A 715 4.24 12.54 6.35
N PRO A 716 3.45 11.89 7.22
CA PRO A 716 3.71 11.89 8.65
C PRO A 716 5.08 11.28 8.99
N GLU A 717 5.80 11.94 9.89
CA GLU A 717 6.89 11.37 10.66
C GLU A 717 6.35 10.22 11.50
N VAL A 718 7.04 9.09 11.42
CA VAL A 718 6.76 7.90 12.21
C VAL A 718 8.08 7.49 12.86
N PRO A 719 8.20 7.51 14.20
CA PRO A 719 7.13 7.75 15.18
C PRO A 719 6.65 9.21 15.26
N VAL A 720 5.41 9.39 15.68
CA VAL A 720 4.84 10.72 15.99
C VAL A 720 5.51 11.26 17.26
N MET A 721 6.40 12.22 17.09
CA MET A 721 6.99 13.00 18.21
C MET A 721 5.94 13.70 19.08
N GLU A 722 6.27 13.84 20.37
CA GLU A 722 5.51 14.66 21.31
C GLU A 722 5.48 16.13 20.88
N ARG A 723 4.37 16.81 21.18
CA ARG A 723 4.15 18.22 20.84
C ARG A 723 4.65 19.10 22.00
N PRO A 724 5.79 19.79 21.88
CA PRO A 724 6.23 20.70 22.94
C PRO A 724 5.26 21.88 23.04
N GLU A 725 4.80 22.21 24.26
CA GLU A 725 3.84 23.32 24.44
C GLU A 725 4.39 24.67 23.96
N ALA A 726 5.71 24.88 24.10
CA ALA A 726 6.39 26.05 23.55
C ALA A 726 6.35 26.15 22.01
N GLY A 727 6.05 25.06 21.31
CA GLY A 727 5.85 25.04 19.86
C GLY A 727 4.43 25.37 19.42
N LYS A 728 3.49 25.62 20.33
CA LYS A 728 2.08 25.86 20.00
C LYS A 728 1.87 27.22 19.34
N LEU A 729 1.14 27.23 18.24
CA LEU A 729 0.70 28.45 17.57
C LEU A 729 -0.66 28.88 18.16
N SER A 730 -0.68 29.94 18.95
CA SER A 730 -1.84 30.28 19.80
C SER A 730 -2.85 31.24 19.17
N HIS A 731 -2.43 32.09 18.23
CA HIS A 731 -3.27 33.16 17.67
C HIS A 731 -3.60 32.89 16.20
N TRP A 732 -4.89 32.89 15.86
CA TRP A 732 -5.40 32.53 14.53
C TRP A 732 -6.43 33.52 14.04
N LEU A 733 -6.52 33.67 12.72
CA LEU A 733 -7.66 34.27 12.05
C LEU A 733 -8.59 33.14 11.61
N LEU A 734 -9.83 33.13 12.11
CA LEU A 734 -10.84 32.13 11.82
C LEU A 734 -11.89 32.72 10.87
N LYS A 735 -12.26 31.93 9.86
CA LYS A 735 -13.35 32.20 8.92
C LYS A 735 -14.32 31.03 8.88
N GLU A 736 -15.59 31.32 9.15
CA GLU A 736 -16.68 30.34 9.17
C GLU A 736 -17.72 30.69 8.10
N GLY A 737 -17.86 29.83 7.08
CA GLY A 737 -18.77 30.10 5.95
C GLY A 737 -18.44 31.40 5.23
N GLU A 738 -19.42 32.29 5.13
CA GLU A 738 -19.30 33.58 4.45
C GLU A 738 -18.85 34.74 5.36
N SER A 739 -18.56 34.47 6.65
CA SER A 739 -18.18 35.50 7.62
C SER A 739 -16.82 36.15 7.32
N THR A 740 -16.61 37.33 7.90
CA THR A 740 -15.29 37.99 7.92
C THR A 740 -14.35 37.25 8.87
N GLU A 741 -13.05 37.36 8.63
CA GLU A 741 -12.05 36.78 9.53
C GLU A 741 -12.12 37.44 10.91
N ARG A 742 -12.16 36.61 11.95
CA ARG A 742 -12.11 37.05 13.34
C ARG A 742 -10.93 36.41 14.07
N PRO A 743 -10.34 37.08 15.07
CA PRO A 743 -9.35 36.48 15.95
C PRO A 743 -9.91 35.25 16.65
N PHE A 744 -9.08 34.23 16.79
CA PHE A 744 -9.39 32.98 17.48
C PHE A 744 -8.19 32.50 18.27
N VAL A 745 -8.48 32.02 19.48
CA VAL A 745 -7.54 31.35 20.39
C VAL A 745 -8.23 30.07 20.88
N PHE A 746 -7.48 28.97 20.94
CA PHE A 746 -7.98 27.68 21.39
C PHE A 746 -8.48 27.76 22.84
N GLY A 747 -9.70 27.25 23.10
CA GLY A 747 -10.39 27.34 24.39
C GLY A 747 -11.63 28.24 24.40
N SER A 748 -11.87 29.01 23.34
CA SER A 748 -13.13 29.75 23.12
C SER A 748 -14.25 28.84 22.54
N LYS A 749 -15.53 29.25 22.64
CA LYS A 749 -16.66 28.53 21.99
C LYS A 749 -16.34 28.35 20.50
N ALA A 750 -16.12 27.09 20.08
CA ALA A 750 -15.64 26.76 18.75
C ALA A 750 -16.76 26.14 17.89
N GLY A 751 -16.81 26.54 16.62
CA GLY A 751 -17.52 25.78 15.59
C GLY A 751 -16.78 24.49 15.23
N SER A 752 -17.34 23.72 14.30
CA SER A 752 -16.79 22.44 13.81
C SER A 752 -16.32 22.48 12.36
N LEU A 753 -16.57 23.58 11.65
CA LEU A 753 -16.28 23.76 10.22
C LEU A 753 -15.81 25.19 9.97
N GLY A 754 -14.69 25.33 9.28
CA GLY A 754 -14.10 26.64 9.02
C GLY A 754 -12.68 26.53 8.47
N THR A 755 -12.11 27.68 8.14
CA THR A 755 -10.71 27.81 7.76
C THR A 755 -10.02 28.75 8.73
N MET A 756 -8.84 28.35 9.20
CA MET A 756 -8.03 29.15 10.11
C MET A 756 -6.68 29.42 9.49
N ARG A 757 -6.14 30.64 9.64
CA ARG A 757 -4.75 30.93 9.24
C ARG A 757 -3.96 31.65 10.32
N THR A 758 -2.67 31.37 10.36
CA THR A 758 -1.68 32.03 11.23
C THR A 758 -0.36 32.21 10.47
N PHE A 759 0.57 32.96 11.05
CA PHE A 759 1.79 33.37 10.37
C PHE A 759 3.02 33.17 11.25
N VAL A 760 4.12 32.76 10.62
CA VAL A 760 5.41 32.56 11.26
C VAL A 760 6.50 33.20 10.41
N ARG A 761 7.29 34.11 10.98
CA ARG A 761 8.46 34.67 10.29
C ARG A 761 9.69 33.84 10.62
N SER A 762 10.39 33.40 9.57
CA SER A 762 11.68 32.72 9.69
C SER A 762 12.81 33.62 9.18
N PRO A 763 13.92 33.79 9.93
CA PRO A 763 15.05 34.62 9.50
C PRO A 763 15.84 33.98 8.36
N ALA A 764 15.74 32.66 8.20
CA ALA A 764 16.43 31.87 7.19
C ALA A 764 15.58 30.67 6.78
N LYS A 765 16.06 29.92 5.80
CA LYS A 765 15.50 28.63 5.45
C LYS A 765 15.65 27.66 6.64
N LYS A 766 14.54 27.14 7.18
CA LYS A 766 14.55 26.23 8.35
C LYS A 766 13.69 24.99 8.11
N ARG A 767 14.23 23.81 8.44
CA ARG A 767 13.44 22.56 8.53
C ARG A 767 12.69 22.56 9.84
N ALA A 768 11.39 22.28 9.78
CA ALA A 768 10.48 22.25 10.94
C ALA A 768 9.55 21.06 10.87
N ILE A 769 8.84 20.81 11.96
CA ILE A 769 7.80 19.80 12.11
C ILE A 769 6.52 20.55 12.42
N LEU A 770 5.55 20.44 11.51
CA LEU A 770 4.21 20.93 11.70
C LEU A 770 3.36 19.79 12.25
N SER A 771 2.74 19.98 13.42
CA SER A 771 1.95 18.94 14.08
C SER A 771 0.53 19.40 14.41
N ILE A 772 -0.44 18.51 14.22
CA ILE A 772 -1.84 18.71 14.59
C ILE A 772 -2.48 17.38 14.98
N LYS A 773 -3.37 17.41 15.96
CA LYS A 773 -4.23 16.27 16.32
C LYS A 773 -5.67 16.48 15.83
N HIS A 774 -5.95 16.13 14.57
CA HIS A 774 -7.30 16.20 14.01
C HIS A 774 -7.55 15.18 12.88
N SER A 775 -8.74 14.57 12.90
CA SER A 775 -9.17 13.54 11.93
C SER A 775 -9.66 14.08 10.59
N TYR A 776 -10.19 15.30 10.59
CA TYR A 776 -10.83 15.91 9.42
C TYR A 776 -10.28 17.31 9.16
N VAL A 777 -9.04 17.39 8.69
CA VAL A 777 -8.33 18.64 8.48
C VAL A 777 -7.48 18.56 7.21
N LYS A 778 -7.44 19.66 6.47
CA LYS A 778 -6.44 19.93 5.45
C LYS A 778 -5.57 21.08 5.95
N VAL A 779 -4.27 20.86 6.08
CA VAL A 779 -3.32 21.92 6.46
C VAL A 779 -2.46 22.27 5.26
N SER A 780 -2.27 23.56 5.00
CA SER A 780 -1.36 24.05 3.97
C SER A 780 -0.29 24.99 4.57
N LEU A 781 0.91 24.96 4.01
CA LEU A 781 1.99 25.89 4.28
C LEU A 781 2.23 26.71 3.00
N ASN A 782 2.07 28.03 3.08
CA ASN A 782 2.18 28.93 1.95
C ASN A 782 1.31 28.49 0.74
N GLY A 783 0.10 27.99 1.02
CA GLY A 783 -0.84 27.50 0.00
C GLY A 783 -0.54 26.09 -0.53
N VAL A 784 0.55 25.45 -0.11
CA VAL A 784 0.89 24.06 -0.47
C VAL A 784 0.31 23.10 0.58
N PRO A 785 -0.59 22.16 0.23
CA PRO A 785 -1.11 21.18 1.18
C PRO A 785 0.00 20.31 1.77
N VAL A 786 0.09 20.26 3.09
CA VAL A 786 1.06 19.46 3.86
C VAL A 786 0.42 18.36 4.71
N ILE A 787 -0.87 18.50 5.05
CA ILE A 787 -1.65 17.45 5.71
C ILE A 787 -3.00 17.40 5.03
N SER A 788 -3.51 16.20 4.73
CA SER A 788 -4.87 16.02 4.23
C SER A 788 -5.51 14.79 4.86
N SER A 789 -6.16 14.99 6.00
CA SER A 789 -6.89 13.96 6.73
C SER A 789 -8.40 14.13 6.55
N ALA A 790 -9.08 13.04 6.22
CA ALA A 790 -10.54 12.97 6.19
C ALA A 790 -11.03 11.62 6.73
N ASN A 791 -10.40 11.13 7.81
CA ASN A 791 -10.68 9.82 8.37
C ASN A 791 -10.71 9.86 9.90
N TRP A 792 -11.53 9.01 10.52
CA TRP A 792 -11.67 8.96 11.98
C TRP A 792 -10.70 7.97 12.66
N TRP A 793 -9.86 7.27 11.89
CA TRP A 793 -8.95 6.22 12.39
C TRP A 793 -7.62 6.81 12.88
N SER A 794 -7.09 7.78 12.13
CA SER A 794 -5.94 8.58 12.49
C SER A 794 -6.35 10.01 12.77
N SER A 795 -5.76 10.56 13.82
CA SER A 795 -5.89 11.99 14.13
C SER A 795 -4.55 12.66 14.35
N GLU A 796 -3.46 11.92 14.52
CA GLU A 796 -2.17 12.51 14.88
C GLU A 796 -1.26 12.63 13.67
N TRP A 797 -0.85 13.86 13.40
CA TRP A 797 -0.04 14.22 12.26
C TRP A 797 1.19 14.99 12.74
N ASN A 798 2.37 14.55 12.33
CA ASN A 798 3.62 15.30 12.42
C ASN A 798 4.23 15.32 11.03
N VAL A 799 4.35 16.47 10.39
CA VAL A 799 4.86 16.56 9.02
C VAL A 799 6.10 17.41 9.02
N GLN A 800 7.21 16.88 8.49
CA GLN A 800 8.35 17.73 8.18
C GLN A 800 7.94 18.78 7.16
N VAL A 801 8.26 20.04 7.41
CA VAL A 801 8.03 21.15 6.49
C VAL A 801 9.30 22.00 6.39
N GLU A 802 9.34 22.89 5.41
CA GLU A 802 10.46 23.80 5.21
C GLU A 802 9.95 25.23 5.17
N LEU A 803 10.37 26.04 6.14
CA LEU A 803 10.04 27.46 6.22
C LEU A 803 10.97 28.23 5.28
N LYS A 804 10.41 29.11 4.45
CA LYS A 804 11.19 30.07 3.66
C LYS A 804 11.63 31.26 4.54
N PRO A 805 12.73 31.95 4.20
CA PRO A 805 13.03 33.25 4.77
C PRO A 805 11.84 34.21 4.63
N GLY A 806 11.58 35.02 5.65
CA GLY A 806 10.42 35.91 5.70
C GLY A 806 9.17 35.23 6.26
N LEU A 807 7.99 35.74 5.87
CA LEU A 807 6.72 35.34 6.44
C LEU A 807 6.16 34.07 5.78
N ASN A 808 5.71 33.13 6.60
CA ASN A 808 5.10 31.87 6.18
C ASN A 808 3.66 31.80 6.70
N GLN A 809 2.69 31.52 5.83
CA GLN A 809 1.30 31.29 6.23
C GLN A 809 1.07 29.80 6.49
N ILE A 810 0.46 29.48 7.63
CA ILE A 810 -0.08 28.15 7.91
C ILE A 810 -1.60 28.26 7.91
N GLU A 811 -2.28 27.47 7.09
CA GLU A 811 -3.74 27.43 7.02
C GLU A 811 -4.26 26.04 7.37
N SER A 812 -5.28 25.96 8.23
CA SER A 812 -5.99 24.74 8.61
C SER A 812 -7.45 24.85 8.20
N ARG A 813 -7.88 24.01 7.25
CA ARG A 813 -9.26 23.87 6.81
C ARG A 813 -9.89 22.61 7.40
N TYR A 814 -10.95 22.78 8.17
CA TYR A 814 -11.67 21.68 8.81
C TYR A 814 -12.78 21.19 7.88
N VAL A 815 -12.84 19.88 7.65
CA VAL A 815 -13.80 19.25 6.73
C VAL A 815 -14.86 18.44 7.47
N PRO A 816 -16.06 18.27 6.92
CA PRO A 816 -17.09 17.45 7.54
C PRO A 816 -16.67 15.98 7.64
N GLY A 817 -17.12 15.29 8.68
CA GLY A 817 -16.86 13.87 8.86
C GLY A 817 -17.46 13.29 10.14
N ARG A 818 -17.53 11.95 10.20
CA ARG A 818 -18.06 11.24 11.36
C ARG A 818 -17.18 11.52 12.59
N GLY A 819 -17.76 12.15 13.61
CA GLY A 819 -17.03 12.52 14.82
C GLY A 819 -16.03 13.65 14.63
N ALA A 820 -16.19 14.47 13.57
CA ALA A 820 -15.42 15.70 13.41
C ALA A 820 -15.56 16.57 14.67
N ARG A 821 -14.41 16.92 15.27
CA ARG A 821 -14.34 17.71 16.50
C ARG A 821 -14.20 19.19 16.13
N GLY A 822 -14.23 20.06 17.14
CA GLY A 822 -13.89 21.48 16.95
C GLY A 822 -12.43 21.68 16.54
N TYR A 823 -12.05 22.93 16.34
CA TYR A 823 -10.71 23.33 15.94
C TYR A 823 -9.61 22.77 16.86
N ALA A 824 -8.50 22.32 16.27
CA ALA A 824 -7.39 21.67 16.98
C ALA A 824 -6.12 22.53 16.97
N PRO A 825 -5.36 22.59 18.08
CA PRO A 825 -4.08 23.28 18.15
C PRO A 825 -3.07 22.76 17.13
N VAL A 826 -2.35 23.68 16.49
CA VAL A 826 -1.22 23.37 15.61
C VAL A 826 0.08 23.77 16.30
N TYR A 827 1.09 22.92 16.13
CA TYR A 827 2.41 23.08 16.71
C TYR A 827 3.45 23.16 15.61
N LEU A 828 4.52 23.91 15.87
CA LEU A 828 5.68 24.05 15.00
C LEU A 828 6.96 23.95 15.86
N PHE A 829 7.78 22.94 15.59
CA PHE A 829 8.99 22.67 16.36
C PHE A 829 10.09 22.08 15.45
N ASP A 830 11.31 21.97 15.94
CA ASP A 830 12.43 21.46 15.16
C ASP A 830 12.39 19.92 15.02
N PRO A 831 13.20 19.33 14.12
CA PRO A 831 13.26 17.87 13.97
C PRO A 831 13.74 17.08 15.20
N LEU A 832 14.19 17.74 16.27
CA LEU A 832 14.57 17.13 17.54
C LEU A 832 13.45 17.19 18.59
N GLY A 833 12.27 17.71 18.22
CA GLY A 833 11.14 17.84 19.14
C GLY A 833 11.20 19.09 20.03
N GLN A 834 12.04 20.06 19.71
CA GLN A 834 12.24 21.28 20.52
C GLN A 834 11.61 22.51 19.85
N ALA A 835 11.13 23.46 20.65
CA ALA A 835 10.64 24.73 20.12
C ALA A 835 11.80 25.53 19.48
N PHE A 836 11.52 26.25 18.39
CA PHE A 836 12.56 27.01 17.71
C PHE A 836 13.05 28.22 18.51
N ALA A 837 14.37 28.33 18.64
CA ALA A 837 15.01 29.60 18.92
C ALA A 837 14.93 30.53 17.68
N GLY A 838 14.25 31.68 17.82
CA GLY A 838 14.27 32.77 16.85
C GLY A 838 13.26 32.71 15.69
N LEU A 839 12.19 31.92 15.78
CA LEU A 839 11.01 32.14 14.94
C LEU A 839 10.15 33.25 15.56
N GLU A 840 9.67 34.17 14.74
CA GLU A 840 8.69 35.17 15.18
C GLU A 840 7.28 34.62 14.93
N VAL A 841 6.48 34.52 15.99
CA VAL A 841 5.07 34.12 15.93
C VAL A 841 4.20 35.21 16.55
N SER A 842 2.93 35.30 16.13
CA SER A 842 1.97 36.26 16.67
C SER A 842 1.79 36.08 18.19
N LYS A 843 1.99 37.16 18.95
CA LYS A 843 1.89 37.17 20.42
C LYS A 843 0.53 37.61 20.94
N ASP A 844 -0.23 38.30 20.08
CA ASP A 844 -1.53 38.89 20.38
C ASP A 844 -2.30 39.14 19.07
N GLU A 845 -3.52 39.68 19.20
CA GLU A 845 -4.36 40.03 18.05
C GLU A 845 -3.75 41.11 17.14
N ALA A 846 -3.04 42.08 17.72
CA ALA A 846 -2.46 43.20 16.97
C ALA A 846 -1.32 42.73 16.05
N SER A 847 -0.39 41.95 16.60
CA SER A 847 0.71 41.32 15.85
C SER A 847 0.18 40.34 14.81
N LEU A 848 -0.86 39.56 15.12
CA LEU A 848 -1.50 38.67 14.15
C LEU A 848 -2.08 39.43 12.95
N LYS A 849 -2.84 40.50 13.19
CA LYS A 849 -3.40 41.33 12.10
C LYS A 849 -2.31 42.04 11.30
N ALA A 850 -1.24 42.50 11.96
CA ALA A 850 -0.11 43.12 11.29
C ALA A 850 0.64 42.12 10.38
N MET A 851 0.90 40.90 10.86
CA MET A 851 1.50 39.83 10.05
C MET A 851 0.57 39.44 8.91
N ALA A 852 -0.74 39.29 9.14
CA ALA A 852 -1.71 39.00 8.10
C ALA A 852 -1.72 40.08 7.01
N LYS A 853 -1.81 41.36 7.38
CA LYS A 853 -1.76 42.49 6.46
C LYS A 853 -0.45 42.52 5.65
N THR A 854 0.67 42.22 6.32
CA THR A 854 1.99 42.15 5.67
C THR A 854 2.05 41.00 4.68
N TYR A 855 1.61 39.80 5.08
CA TYR A 855 1.54 38.62 4.21
C TYR A 855 0.64 38.88 3.01
N ASP A 856 -0.55 39.43 3.26
CA ASP A 856 -1.53 39.74 2.23
C ASP A 856 -0.93 40.78 1.25
N ALA A 857 -0.25 41.83 1.73
CA ALA A 857 0.44 42.77 0.85
C ALA A 857 1.60 42.14 0.05
N GLU A 858 2.46 41.34 0.68
CA GLU A 858 3.57 40.61 0.04
C GLU A 858 3.08 39.57 -0.99
N ASN A 859 1.84 39.09 -0.82
CA ASN A 859 1.19 38.14 -1.71
C ASN A 859 0.04 38.79 -2.51
N GLY A 860 0.08 40.11 -2.73
CA GLY A 860 -0.81 40.80 -3.66
C GLY A 860 -2.30 40.67 -3.33
N MET A 861 -2.68 40.66 -2.05
CA MET A 861 -4.05 40.75 -1.51
C MET A 861 -4.31 42.13 -0.86
N SER A 862 -3.57 43.16 -1.27
CA SER A 862 -3.79 44.56 -0.88
C SER A 862 -5.01 45.16 -1.58
N GLU A 863 -5.58 46.26 -1.06
CA GLU A 863 -6.61 47.02 -1.78
C GLU A 863 -6.10 47.39 -3.19
N GLY A 864 -6.70 46.79 -4.21
CA GLY A 864 -6.35 47.03 -5.61
C GLY A 864 -5.42 45.99 -6.26
N GLU A 865 -5.08 44.87 -5.60
CA GLU A 865 -4.38 43.73 -6.21
C GLU A 865 -4.94 42.38 -5.72
N ILE A 866 -4.99 41.35 -6.59
CA ILE A 866 -5.22 39.94 -6.24
C ILE A 866 -4.11 39.08 -6.84
N ARG A 867 -3.50 38.17 -6.07
CA ARG A 867 -2.53 37.18 -6.58
C ARG A 867 -3.14 35.79 -6.60
N ILE A 868 -2.98 35.11 -7.73
CA ILE A 868 -3.34 33.70 -7.94
C ILE A 868 -2.08 32.97 -8.39
N LEU A 869 -1.82 31.79 -7.85
CA LEU A 869 -0.66 30.97 -8.19
C LEU A 869 -1.10 29.62 -8.75
N ALA A 870 -0.35 29.10 -9.72
CA ALA A 870 -0.40 27.67 -10.03
C ALA A 870 0.26 26.87 -8.89
N VAL A 871 -0.39 25.82 -8.41
CA VAL A 871 0.18 24.93 -7.40
C VAL A 871 1.11 23.94 -8.11
N PRO A 872 2.41 23.92 -7.81
CA PRO A 872 3.37 23.06 -8.49
C PRO A 872 2.93 21.59 -8.51
N ASN A 873 2.90 20.97 -9.68
CA ASN A 873 2.59 19.56 -9.90
C ASN A 873 1.20 19.10 -9.38
N GLN A 874 0.23 20.01 -9.22
CA GLN A 874 -1.13 19.67 -8.75
C GLN A 874 -2.25 20.10 -9.70
N LEU A 875 -1.93 20.71 -10.86
CA LEU A 875 -2.94 21.24 -11.80
C LEU A 875 -4.07 21.99 -11.07
N ALA A 876 -3.69 22.88 -10.16
CA ALA A 876 -4.61 23.58 -9.28
C ALA A 876 -4.20 25.05 -9.11
N PHE A 877 -5.15 25.91 -8.76
CA PHE A 877 -4.88 27.29 -8.35
C PHE A 877 -4.87 27.44 -6.83
N THR A 878 -4.03 28.35 -6.33
CA THR A 878 -4.10 28.83 -4.95
C THR A 878 -4.03 30.37 -4.92
N PRO A 879 -4.94 31.06 -4.21
CA PRO A 879 -6.11 30.50 -3.55
C PRO A 879 -7.14 29.95 -4.56
N SER A 880 -7.90 28.92 -4.16
CA SER A 880 -8.95 28.33 -5.02
C SER A 880 -10.21 29.19 -5.09
N GLU A 881 -10.36 30.18 -4.19
CA GLU A 881 -11.45 31.15 -4.19
C GLU A 881 -10.89 32.55 -3.88
N VAL A 882 -11.26 33.55 -4.70
CA VAL A 882 -10.92 34.96 -4.50
C VAL A 882 -12.22 35.76 -4.41
N ARG A 883 -12.29 36.77 -3.53
CA ARG A 883 -13.49 37.61 -3.37
C ARG A 883 -13.19 39.08 -3.63
N VAL A 884 -14.06 39.75 -4.39
CA VAL A 884 -13.91 41.16 -4.81
C VAL A 884 -15.26 41.87 -4.75
N LYS A 885 -15.26 43.21 -4.66
CA LYS A 885 -16.49 44.01 -4.73
C LYS A 885 -16.95 44.16 -6.18
N ALA A 886 -18.26 44.21 -6.40
CA ALA A 886 -18.83 44.50 -7.71
C ALA A 886 -18.25 45.80 -8.31
N GLY A 887 -17.77 45.74 -9.55
CA GLY A 887 -17.17 46.88 -10.26
C GLY A 887 -15.80 47.34 -9.77
N GLN A 888 -15.18 46.63 -8.82
CA GLN A 888 -13.87 46.98 -8.28
C GLN A 888 -12.76 46.88 -9.34
N ARG A 889 -11.98 47.95 -9.52
CA ARG A 889 -10.73 47.93 -10.32
C ARG A 889 -9.57 47.45 -9.46
N LEU A 890 -8.80 46.51 -9.98
CA LEU A 890 -7.66 45.90 -9.30
C LEU A 890 -6.67 45.28 -10.30
N LYS A 891 -5.44 44.98 -9.86
CA LYS A 891 -4.46 44.21 -10.63
C LYS A 891 -4.54 42.74 -10.27
N VAL A 892 -4.53 41.85 -11.26
CA VAL A 892 -4.39 40.40 -11.04
C VAL A 892 -2.96 40.01 -11.32
N VAL A 893 -2.27 39.48 -10.32
CA VAL A 893 -0.97 38.84 -10.45
C VAL A 893 -1.19 37.34 -10.59
N PHE A 894 -0.90 36.78 -11.77
CA PHE A 894 -0.84 35.32 -11.92
C PHE A 894 0.62 34.86 -11.90
N ASP A 895 0.97 34.05 -10.90
CA ASP A 895 2.32 33.52 -10.69
C ASP A 895 2.35 32.03 -11.01
N ASN A 896 3.29 31.61 -11.85
CA ASN A 896 3.44 30.23 -12.23
C ASN A 896 4.77 29.66 -11.71
N PRO A 897 4.82 29.18 -10.46
CA PRO A 897 5.98 28.46 -9.92
C PRO A 897 6.05 27.00 -10.42
N ASP A 898 5.07 26.55 -11.20
CA ASP A 898 5.00 25.19 -11.73
C ASP A 898 5.93 25.03 -12.95
N HIS A 899 6.31 23.79 -13.26
CA HIS A 899 7.10 23.50 -14.46
C HIS A 899 6.25 23.55 -15.73
N GLN A 900 4.94 23.36 -15.62
CA GLN A 900 4.00 23.46 -16.73
C GLN A 900 3.64 24.91 -17.03
N ILE A 901 3.31 25.21 -18.29
CA ILE A 901 2.79 26.51 -18.70
C ILE A 901 1.29 26.59 -18.35
N HIS A 902 0.84 27.73 -17.85
CA HIS A 902 -0.55 27.94 -17.43
C HIS A 902 -1.05 29.30 -17.84
N ASN A 903 -2.37 29.48 -17.89
CA ASN A 903 -3.01 30.78 -17.92
C ASN A 903 -4.14 30.83 -16.87
N LEU A 904 -4.75 31.99 -16.74
CA LEU A 904 -5.89 32.22 -15.86
C LEU A 904 -6.98 32.92 -16.68
N VAL A 905 -8.10 32.24 -16.89
CA VAL A 905 -9.24 32.74 -17.66
C VAL A 905 -10.47 32.77 -16.77
N ILE A 906 -11.06 33.95 -16.58
CA ILE A 906 -12.29 34.13 -15.81
C ILE A 906 -13.46 34.12 -16.78
N VAL A 907 -14.51 33.35 -16.45
CA VAL A 907 -15.66 33.13 -17.33
C VAL A 907 -16.98 33.47 -16.64
N ARG A 908 -18.04 33.63 -17.45
CA ARG A 908 -19.41 33.83 -16.94
C ARG A 908 -19.89 32.62 -16.12
N PRO A 909 -20.74 32.81 -15.11
CA PRO A 909 -21.26 31.70 -14.30
C PRO A 909 -21.93 30.62 -15.15
N GLY A 910 -21.60 29.35 -14.91
CA GLY A 910 -22.19 28.19 -15.60
C GLY A 910 -21.65 27.91 -17.01
N THR A 911 -20.63 28.65 -17.46
CA THR A 911 -20.06 28.52 -18.83
C THR A 911 -18.69 27.82 -18.88
N GLU A 912 -18.15 27.37 -17.74
CA GLU A 912 -16.80 26.83 -17.63
C GLU A 912 -16.55 25.60 -18.52
N ASN A 913 -17.55 24.74 -18.68
CA ASN A 913 -17.42 23.55 -19.52
C ASN A 913 -17.42 23.93 -21.00
N GLU A 914 -18.21 24.92 -21.39
CA GLU A 914 -18.28 25.38 -22.77
C GLU A 914 -16.99 26.09 -23.18
N VAL A 915 -16.52 27.04 -22.37
CA VAL A 915 -15.25 27.74 -22.62
C VAL A 915 -14.08 26.75 -22.61
N GLY A 916 -14.08 25.79 -21.68
CA GLY A 916 -13.07 24.74 -21.66
C GLY A 916 -13.05 23.88 -22.93
N LEU A 917 -14.22 23.49 -23.44
CA LEU A 917 -14.34 22.73 -24.69
C LEU A 917 -13.87 23.54 -25.90
N LEU A 918 -14.22 24.84 -25.97
CA LEU A 918 -13.72 25.73 -27.01
C LEU A 918 -12.19 25.85 -26.97
N ALA A 919 -11.60 25.94 -25.77
CA ALA A 919 -10.15 25.98 -25.61
C ALA A 919 -9.45 24.70 -26.07
N ASP A 920 -10.06 23.54 -25.84
CA ASP A 920 -9.55 22.27 -26.37
C ASP A 920 -9.65 22.21 -27.90
N GLN A 921 -10.70 22.77 -28.50
CA GLN A 921 -10.86 22.82 -29.96
C GLN A 921 -9.79 23.67 -30.64
N MET A 922 -9.31 24.72 -29.97
CA MET A 922 -8.20 25.55 -30.44
C MET A 922 -6.91 24.76 -30.68
N LEU A 923 -6.75 23.52 -30.18
CA LEU A 923 -5.60 22.67 -30.53
C LEU A 923 -5.40 22.47 -32.05
N GLN A 924 -6.44 22.68 -32.86
CA GLN A 924 -6.36 22.59 -34.32
C GLN A 924 -5.97 23.91 -34.99
N ASP A 925 -5.99 25.03 -34.27
CA ASP A 925 -5.70 26.34 -34.81
C ASP A 925 -4.18 26.58 -34.81
N ALA A 926 -3.61 26.97 -35.96
CA ALA A 926 -2.18 27.23 -36.10
C ALA A 926 -1.67 28.37 -35.20
N ASP A 927 -2.57 29.27 -34.76
CA ASP A 927 -2.27 30.44 -33.93
C ASP A 927 -2.70 30.29 -32.45
N ALA A 928 -3.21 29.12 -32.04
CA ALA A 928 -3.75 28.92 -30.69
C ALA A 928 -2.77 29.23 -29.56
N TYR A 929 -1.50 28.90 -29.77
CA TYR A 929 -0.44 29.21 -28.81
C TYR A 929 -0.21 30.72 -28.68
N VAL A 930 -0.29 31.47 -29.79
CA VAL A 930 -0.20 32.93 -29.81
C VAL A 930 -1.41 33.56 -29.10
N ARG A 931 -2.60 32.99 -29.31
CA ARG A 931 -3.84 33.36 -28.61
C ARG A 931 -3.92 32.86 -27.16
N GLY A 932 -2.86 32.19 -26.69
CA GLY A 932 -2.75 31.69 -25.33
C GLY A 932 -3.83 30.68 -24.93
N PHE A 933 -4.44 29.98 -25.91
CA PHE A 933 -5.60 29.12 -25.73
C PHE A 933 -6.80 29.79 -25.04
N VAL A 934 -6.98 31.10 -25.25
CA VAL A 934 -8.17 31.83 -24.78
C VAL A 934 -9.20 31.86 -25.92
N PRO A 935 -10.35 31.19 -25.80
CA PRO A 935 -11.36 31.18 -26.86
C PRO A 935 -11.94 32.56 -27.10
N ASP A 936 -12.22 32.87 -28.36
CA ASP A 936 -12.92 34.09 -28.74
C ASP A 936 -14.43 33.90 -28.53
N THR A 937 -14.89 34.22 -27.32
CA THR A 937 -16.29 34.10 -26.92
C THR A 937 -16.64 35.17 -25.89
N ASP A 938 -17.86 35.68 -25.96
CA ASP A 938 -18.40 36.64 -24.99
C ASP A 938 -18.52 36.08 -23.56
N LYS A 939 -18.34 34.76 -23.40
CA LYS A 939 -18.34 34.05 -22.12
C LYS A 939 -17.03 34.21 -21.35
N VAL A 940 -15.91 34.51 -22.03
CA VAL A 940 -14.65 34.89 -21.38
C VAL A 940 -14.74 36.36 -20.98
N ILE A 941 -14.64 36.64 -19.69
CA ILE A 941 -14.75 38.02 -19.17
C ILE A 941 -13.39 38.66 -18.95
N TRP A 942 -12.34 37.86 -18.75
CA TRP A 942 -10.97 38.33 -18.58
C TRP A 942 -9.98 37.17 -18.69
N ALA A 943 -8.77 37.40 -19.19
CA ALA A 943 -7.75 36.36 -19.30
C ALA A 943 -6.32 36.91 -19.19
N THR A 944 -5.41 36.05 -18.74
CA THR A 944 -3.96 36.26 -18.90
C THR A 944 -3.45 35.66 -20.20
N PRO A 945 -2.28 36.09 -20.72
CA PRO A 945 -1.52 35.26 -21.65
C PRO A 945 -1.08 33.96 -20.97
N LEU A 946 -0.51 33.04 -21.75
CA LEU A 946 0.22 31.90 -21.19
C LEU A 946 1.45 32.38 -20.42
N VAL A 947 1.61 31.86 -19.21
CA VAL A 947 2.69 32.18 -18.28
C VAL A 947 3.59 30.96 -18.15
N ASN A 948 4.84 31.10 -18.58
CA ASN A 948 5.86 30.05 -18.51
C ASN A 948 6.28 29.72 -17.07
N ALA A 949 6.98 28.59 -16.91
CA ALA A 949 7.52 28.15 -15.64
C ALA A 949 8.40 29.21 -14.98
N ASN A 950 8.21 29.41 -13.67
CA ASN A 950 8.87 30.41 -12.84
C ASN A 950 8.72 31.86 -13.37
N LYS A 951 7.62 32.15 -14.09
CA LYS A 951 7.26 33.50 -14.52
C LYS A 951 5.97 33.94 -13.85
N LYS A 952 5.76 35.25 -13.84
CA LYS A 952 4.53 35.88 -13.38
C LYS A 952 4.08 36.94 -14.38
N VAL A 953 2.79 37.21 -14.40
CA VAL A 953 2.19 38.31 -15.16
C VAL A 953 1.30 39.13 -14.24
N THR A 954 1.22 40.44 -14.48
CA THR A 954 0.35 41.37 -13.74
C THR A 954 -0.48 42.14 -14.75
N LEU A 955 -1.80 42.06 -14.64
CA LEU A 955 -2.74 42.68 -15.58
C LEU A 955 -3.86 43.40 -14.84
N ASP A 956 -4.38 44.49 -15.42
CA ASP A 956 -5.53 45.19 -14.86
C ASP A 956 -6.82 44.39 -15.07
N PHE A 957 -7.68 44.38 -14.05
CA PHE A 957 -8.97 43.70 -14.02
C PHE A 957 -10.03 44.58 -13.39
N THR A 958 -11.23 44.57 -13.97
CA THR A 958 -12.41 45.17 -13.35
C THR A 958 -13.38 44.05 -13.03
N ALA A 959 -13.69 43.88 -11.74
CA ALA A 959 -14.67 42.90 -11.31
C ALA A 959 -16.02 43.16 -11.98
N PRO A 960 -16.77 42.11 -12.38
CA PRO A 960 -18.13 42.26 -12.87
C PRO A 960 -19.00 43.14 -11.96
N LYS A 961 -19.94 43.88 -12.56
CA LYS A 961 -20.90 44.70 -11.79
C LYS A 961 -21.99 43.86 -11.13
N GLU A 962 -22.24 42.67 -11.66
CA GLU A 962 -23.21 41.73 -11.12
C GLU A 962 -22.56 40.84 -10.07
N SER A 963 -23.11 40.86 -8.86
CA SER A 963 -22.71 39.94 -7.79
C SER A 963 -22.97 38.49 -8.24
N GLY A 964 -22.02 37.60 -7.96
CA GLY A 964 -22.09 36.24 -8.48
C GLY A 964 -20.81 35.43 -8.28
N ARG A 965 -20.85 34.17 -8.73
CA ARG A 965 -19.71 33.24 -8.68
C ARG A 965 -19.21 33.01 -10.10
N TYR A 966 -18.06 33.61 -10.41
CA TYR A 966 -17.42 33.59 -11.72
C TYR A 966 -16.27 32.58 -11.69
N PRO A 967 -16.39 31.44 -12.39
CA PRO A 967 -15.30 30.47 -12.43
C PRO A 967 -14.06 31.08 -13.07
N PHE A 968 -12.89 30.68 -12.60
CA PHE A 968 -11.66 30.86 -13.36
C PHE A 968 -10.98 29.53 -13.60
N LEU A 969 -10.41 29.35 -14.78
CA LEU A 969 -9.83 28.09 -15.24
C LEU A 969 -8.52 28.34 -15.98
N CYS A 970 -7.66 27.32 -16.02
CA CYS A 970 -6.54 27.27 -16.95
C CYS A 970 -7.06 26.67 -18.25
N THR A 971 -7.12 27.46 -19.33
CA THR A 971 -7.55 27.00 -20.66
C THR A 971 -6.41 26.43 -21.50
N PHE A 972 -5.19 26.31 -20.94
CA PHE A 972 -4.17 25.48 -21.60
C PHE A 972 -4.75 24.08 -21.83
N PRO A 973 -4.61 23.48 -23.03
CA PRO A 973 -5.47 22.37 -23.44
C PRO A 973 -5.51 21.22 -22.44
N GLY A 974 -6.73 20.85 -22.08
CA GLY A 974 -7.02 19.85 -21.07
C GLY A 974 -7.01 20.33 -19.61
N HIS A 975 -6.20 21.32 -19.24
CA HIS A 975 -6.02 21.70 -17.83
C HIS A 975 -7.34 22.08 -17.14
N TRP A 976 -8.24 22.74 -17.86
CA TRP A 976 -9.52 23.23 -17.34
C TRP A 976 -10.38 22.13 -16.69
N ARG A 977 -10.24 20.85 -17.04
CA ARG A 977 -11.05 19.78 -16.43
C ARG A 977 -10.77 19.60 -14.94
N VAL A 978 -9.56 19.95 -14.50
CA VAL A 978 -9.09 19.81 -13.11
C VAL A 978 -8.66 21.14 -12.49
N MET A 979 -8.01 22.02 -13.25
CA MET A 979 -7.43 23.28 -12.79
C MET A 979 -8.46 24.41 -12.86
N LYS A 980 -9.27 24.51 -11.80
CA LYS A 980 -10.33 25.51 -11.65
C LYS A 980 -10.26 26.21 -10.28
N GLY A 981 -10.75 27.44 -10.24
CA GLY A 981 -11.04 28.18 -9.00
C GLY A 981 -12.25 29.08 -9.20
N MET A 982 -12.54 29.92 -8.20
CA MET A 982 -13.75 30.73 -8.18
C MET A 982 -13.49 32.17 -7.77
N LEU A 983 -13.91 33.13 -8.59
CA LEU A 983 -14.02 34.53 -8.23
C LEU A 983 -15.44 34.81 -7.71
N VAL A 984 -15.58 35.23 -6.46
CA VAL A 984 -16.87 35.63 -5.88
C VAL A 984 -16.95 37.16 -5.86
N VAL A 985 -17.86 37.69 -6.67
CA VAL A 985 -18.16 39.12 -6.72
C VAL A 985 -19.28 39.40 -5.73
N LYS A 986 -19.05 40.29 -4.76
CA LYS A 986 -20.03 40.70 -3.76
C LYS A 986 -20.56 42.10 -4.04
#